data_AF-Q9KJB7-F1
#
_entry.id   AF-Q9KJB7-F1
#
_cell.length_a   1.000
_cell.length_b   1.000
_cell.length_c   1.000
_cell.angle_alpha   90.00
_cell.angle_beta   90.00
_cell.angle_gamma   90.00
#
_symmetry.space_group_name_H-M   'P 1'
#
loop_
_entity.id
_entity.type
_entity.pdbx_description
1 polymer ?
#
loop_
_entity_poly.entity_id
_entity_poly.type
_entity_poly.pdbx_seq_one_letter_code
_entity_poly.pdbx_strand_id
1 'polypeptide(L)'
;MGRHHRGRQAAGQQVGFADLRVRAAVGHLEGHDGRRPGGHRRRVLPQAHRDRWLRRCATGPGRAAAVGRPADRSGAALGDRDPADHRGGAGHHDPDRPADHRAGRTPAGRTWCSRRPRRARGPRGAWCPRRPRSPAASVTGDQPGGVSPAPLAPNRASADDRDLPSRNDPMSSALSQVIGGPVGRHALIGRARFMTPLRAILLIAVVFLALGYSTKAACLQTTGTGTAGQRVANWENNRAYYELCYSDTVPLYTAELLNLGKFPYKSSWIEKDSSGKPRVQYDGSPAIRYMEYPVITGIYQYVAMSLAKTYTALTKLVAIPIVAEVVMFFNIAAFGLALAWLATIWATSRMAGRRVWDAALVAASPIVIFQIFTNFDALATAAAAGAMLAWSRRKPVVAGALIGLGVAAKLYPLLLLIPLVLLAVRTGRMRDVGKTALTAVATWLVVNLPIMVLFPRGWSEFFRLNTRRGDDMDSIYNVVKSFTGWRGFDPGLGFWEPPTTLNTVTAILFAACCIAIGYITLTAPQRPRLAQLAFLVVAAFLLTNKVWSPQFSLWLVPLAVLALPHRRILLAWMTIDALVWVPRMLYLYGESNKGLPEQFFTTTVLLRDIAVIALCALVIRQIYRPELDLVRWHGRIDDPTGGIYDRAPDSPPKWLPDRLRPTASRVRAERASAAGISDQTRPQRTVDDRLA
;
A
#
# COMPACT_ATOMS: atom_id res chain seq x y z
N MET A 1 -58.98 19.67 10.12
CA MET A 1 -58.75 18.25 10.53
C MET A 1 -58.51 17.45 9.25
N GLY A 2 -57.60 16.49 9.12
CA GLY A 2 -56.55 15.96 10.01
C GLY A 2 -55.42 15.32 9.16
N ARG A 3 -54.28 14.95 9.78
CA ARG A 3 -53.04 14.58 9.06
C ARG A 3 -53.08 13.18 8.43
N HIS A 4 -52.38 13.00 7.30
CA HIS A 4 -51.73 11.73 6.97
C HIS A 4 -50.30 11.95 6.47
N HIS A 5 -49.31 11.36 7.16
CA HIS A 5 -47.90 11.40 6.77
C HIS A 5 -47.64 10.49 5.56
N ARG A 6 -47.01 11.02 4.51
CA ARG A 6 -46.38 10.21 3.46
C ARG A 6 -44.98 9.79 3.90
N GLY A 7 -44.78 8.49 4.13
CA GLY A 7 -43.44 7.91 4.26
C GLY A 7 -42.74 7.88 2.89
N ARG A 8 -41.59 8.55 2.76
CA ARG A 8 -40.73 8.43 1.58
C ARG A 8 -39.92 7.14 1.67
N GLN A 9 -40.19 6.18 0.79
CA GLN A 9 -39.21 5.12 0.51
C GLN A 9 -38.06 5.74 -0.30
N ALA A 10 -36.85 5.72 0.26
CA ALA A 10 -35.64 6.12 -0.45
C ALA A 10 -35.20 4.97 -1.36
N ALA A 11 -35.17 5.20 -2.67
CA ALA A 11 -34.65 4.24 -3.63
C ALA A 11 -33.12 4.16 -3.48
N GLY A 12 -32.62 3.03 -2.96
CA GLY A 12 -31.19 2.78 -2.80
C GLY A 12 -30.47 2.73 -4.14
N GLN A 13 -29.50 3.62 -4.32
CA GLN A 13 -28.74 3.78 -5.57
C GLN A 13 -27.64 2.71 -5.66
N GLN A 14 -27.44 2.13 -6.85
CA GLN A 14 -26.58 0.95 -7.03
C GLN A 14 -25.09 1.26 -6.88
N VAL A 15 -24.41 0.49 -6.03
CA VAL A 15 -22.96 0.58 -5.73
C VAL A 15 -22.16 -0.35 -6.66
N GLY A 16 -20.89 -0.02 -6.92
CA GLY A 16 -20.01 -0.66 -7.90
C GLY A 16 -19.98 -2.19 -7.85
N PHE A 17 -20.30 -2.83 -8.98
CA PHE A 17 -20.72 -4.24 -9.04
C PHE A 17 -19.62 -5.32 -8.92
N ALA A 18 -18.35 -4.95 -8.73
CA ALA A 18 -17.25 -5.92 -8.64
C ALA A 18 -17.31 -6.76 -7.34
N ASP A 19 -17.36 -6.10 -6.17
CA ASP A 19 -17.53 -6.80 -4.87
C ASP A 19 -18.93 -7.44 -4.72
N LEU A 20 -19.95 -6.87 -5.38
CA LEU A 20 -21.33 -7.40 -5.38
C LEU A 20 -21.45 -8.79 -6.04
N ARG A 21 -20.51 -9.17 -6.92
CA ARG A 21 -20.45 -10.54 -7.46
C ARG A 21 -20.21 -11.59 -6.39
N VAL A 22 -19.52 -11.26 -5.29
CA VAL A 22 -19.25 -12.23 -4.22
C VAL A 22 -20.53 -12.56 -3.46
N ARG A 23 -21.42 -11.58 -3.18
CA ARG A 23 -22.76 -11.87 -2.62
C ARG A 23 -23.57 -12.81 -3.51
N ALA A 24 -23.49 -12.68 -4.84
CA ALA A 24 -24.18 -13.57 -5.77
C ALA A 24 -23.54 -14.96 -5.88
N ALA A 25 -22.20 -15.05 -5.86
CA ALA A 25 -21.48 -16.32 -5.91
C ALA A 25 -21.64 -17.15 -4.62
N VAL A 26 -21.66 -16.49 -3.46
CA VAL A 26 -21.89 -17.13 -2.15
C VAL A 26 -23.32 -17.69 -2.04
N GLY A 27 -24.32 -17.00 -2.61
CA GLY A 27 -25.70 -17.46 -2.62
C GLY A 27 -26.00 -18.66 -3.55
N HIS A 28 -25.06 -19.09 -4.39
CA HIS A 28 -25.30 -20.10 -5.43
C HIS A 28 -24.67 -21.48 -5.15
N LEU A 29 -24.24 -21.73 -3.91
CA LEU A 29 -23.60 -22.99 -3.49
C LEU A 29 -24.57 -24.07 -2.94
N GLU A 30 -25.88 -23.89 -3.05
CA GLU A 30 -26.83 -25.01 -2.87
C GLU A 30 -26.85 -25.89 -4.13
N GLY A 31 -26.50 -27.17 -3.96
CA GLY A 31 -26.17 -28.06 -5.06
C GLY A 31 -27.38 -28.57 -5.85
N HIS A 32 -27.28 -28.51 -7.19
CA HIS A 32 -28.14 -29.28 -8.08
C HIS A 32 -27.51 -30.64 -8.40
N ASP A 33 -27.90 -31.67 -7.66
CA ASP A 33 -27.59 -33.05 -8.01
C ASP A 33 -28.75 -33.65 -8.82
N GLY A 34 -28.48 -34.02 -10.07
CA GLY A 34 -29.50 -34.36 -11.06
C GLY A 34 -29.63 -35.86 -11.30
N ARG A 35 -30.32 -36.61 -10.42
CA ARG A 35 -30.78 -37.98 -10.71
C ARG A 35 -32.15 -38.28 -10.07
N ARG A 36 -33.11 -38.73 -10.88
CA ARG A 36 -34.33 -39.42 -10.42
C ARG A 36 -33.95 -40.83 -9.94
N PRO A 37 -34.62 -41.39 -8.92
CA PRO A 37 -35.75 -42.28 -9.22
C PRO A 37 -36.88 -42.28 -8.16
N GLY A 38 -37.98 -42.98 -8.47
CA GLY A 38 -38.90 -43.56 -7.47
C GLY A 38 -39.94 -42.61 -6.86
N GLY A 39 -41.21 -42.74 -7.27
CA GLY A 39 -42.31 -42.01 -6.64
C GLY A 39 -42.98 -42.78 -5.51
N HIS A 40 -43.43 -42.08 -4.48
CA HIS A 40 -44.61 -42.49 -3.70
C HIS A 40 -45.45 -41.27 -3.31
N ARG A 41 -46.76 -41.35 -3.55
CA ARG A 41 -47.76 -40.33 -3.18
C ARG A 41 -47.91 -40.28 -1.65
N ARG A 42 -47.94 -39.09 -1.04
CA ARG A 42 -48.79 -38.81 0.13
C ARG A 42 -49.09 -37.30 0.33
N ARG A 43 -50.33 -36.95 -0.01
CA ARG A 43 -51.24 -35.89 0.49
C ARG A 43 -50.66 -34.58 1.08
N VAL A 44 -51.06 -33.47 0.47
CA VAL A 44 -51.14 -32.11 1.05
C VAL A 44 -52.27 -32.04 2.09
N LEU A 45 -52.10 -31.23 3.16
CA LEU A 45 -53.10 -30.45 3.92
C LEU A 45 -52.32 -29.45 4.85
N PRO A 46 -52.92 -28.37 5.40
CA PRO A 46 -52.34 -27.04 5.23
C PRO A 46 -52.03 -26.25 6.53
N GLN A 47 -51.60 -24.99 6.36
CA GLN A 47 -51.26 -24.04 7.42
C GLN A 47 -52.41 -23.80 8.43
N ALA A 48 -52.13 -24.00 9.72
CA ALA A 48 -52.88 -23.39 10.82
C ALA A 48 -51.97 -23.19 12.05
N HIS A 49 -52.30 -22.19 12.86
CA HIS A 49 -51.73 -21.90 14.19
C HIS A 49 -50.26 -21.45 14.29
N ARG A 50 -50.01 -20.23 13.80
CA ARG A 50 -49.39 -19.22 14.69
C ARG A 50 -50.33 -18.95 15.88
N ASP A 51 -49.81 -18.41 16.98
CA ASP A 51 -50.54 -18.04 18.21
C ASP A 51 -50.89 -19.20 19.19
N ARG A 52 -49.87 -19.82 19.78
CA ARG A 52 -50.01 -20.55 21.07
C ARG A 52 -48.73 -20.57 21.94
N TRP A 53 -48.02 -19.44 22.08
CA TRP A 53 -46.78 -19.37 22.89
C TRP A 53 -46.65 -18.16 23.84
N LEU A 54 -47.72 -17.38 24.05
CA LEU A 54 -47.69 -16.18 24.91
C LEU A 54 -48.66 -16.19 26.11
N ARG A 55 -49.17 -17.36 26.54
CA ARG A 55 -49.99 -17.48 27.77
C ARG A 55 -49.76 -18.80 28.50
N ARG A 56 -48.94 -18.77 29.57
CA ARG A 56 -49.18 -19.39 30.91
C ARG A 56 -47.88 -19.47 31.73
N CYS A 57 -47.54 -18.35 32.37
CA CYS A 57 -46.92 -18.38 33.70
C CYS A 57 -47.97 -17.88 34.70
N ALA A 58 -48.58 -18.79 35.47
CA ALA A 58 -49.31 -18.50 36.71
C ALA A 58 -49.75 -19.83 37.37
N THR A 59 -49.80 -19.82 38.71
CA THR A 59 -50.42 -20.81 39.63
C THR A 59 -49.95 -22.27 39.61
N GLY A 60 -49.23 -22.68 40.67
CA GLY A 60 -49.33 -24.04 41.25
C GLY A 60 -50.57 -24.15 42.19
N PRO A 61 -50.63 -25.05 43.20
CA PRO A 61 -49.54 -25.87 43.79
C PRO A 61 -49.88 -27.36 44.08
N GLY A 62 -48.91 -28.14 44.59
CA GLY A 62 -49.17 -29.21 45.60
C GLY A 62 -48.75 -30.67 45.31
N ARG A 63 -47.80 -31.19 46.13
CA ARG A 63 -47.68 -32.54 46.81
C ARG A 63 -48.09 -33.85 46.08
N ALA A 64 -47.47 -35.03 46.27
CA ALA A 64 -46.28 -35.49 47.02
C ALA A 64 -45.96 -36.99 46.69
N ALA A 65 -44.82 -37.52 47.20
CA ALA A 65 -44.45 -38.95 47.34
C ALA A 65 -44.18 -39.78 46.05
N ALA A 66 -43.29 -40.79 46.00
CA ALA A 66 -42.20 -41.21 46.90
C ALA A 66 -41.14 -42.04 46.10
N VAL A 67 -39.87 -42.07 46.54
CA VAL A 67 -38.81 -42.96 46.02
C VAL A 67 -37.99 -43.52 47.20
N GLY A 68 -37.58 -44.79 47.10
CA GLY A 68 -36.93 -45.55 48.17
C GLY A 68 -35.43 -45.27 48.39
N ARG A 69 -34.99 -45.57 49.63
CA ARG A 69 -33.61 -45.60 50.16
C ARG A 69 -32.92 -46.96 49.85
N PRO A 70 -31.61 -47.22 50.08
CA PRO A 70 -30.80 -46.88 51.29
C PRO A 70 -29.37 -46.31 51.05
N ALA A 71 -28.84 -45.43 51.93
CA ALA A 71 -27.81 -45.66 52.99
C ALA A 71 -26.34 -45.69 52.47
N ASP A 72 -25.28 -45.31 53.20
CA ASP A 72 -25.09 -44.96 54.63
C ASP A 72 -23.87 -44.00 54.83
N ARG A 73 -23.80 -43.26 55.96
CA ARG A 73 -22.63 -42.49 56.53
C ARG A 73 -21.93 -41.42 55.64
N SER A 74 -21.27 -40.34 56.10
CA SER A 74 -21.19 -39.55 57.36
C SER A 74 -20.23 -38.36 57.07
N GLY A 75 -20.28 -37.16 57.66
CA GLY A 75 -21.15 -36.55 58.68
C GLY A 75 -20.51 -35.23 59.22
N ALA A 76 -21.29 -34.36 59.89
CA ALA A 76 -20.91 -33.05 60.47
C ALA A 76 -20.48 -31.92 59.49
N ALA A 77 -20.70 -30.62 59.76
CA ALA A 77 -21.70 -29.94 60.60
C ALA A 77 -21.81 -28.43 60.20
N LEU A 78 -22.98 -27.85 60.51
CA LEU A 78 -23.37 -26.43 60.69
C LEU A 78 -22.24 -25.37 60.77
N GLY A 79 -22.41 -24.11 60.35
CA GLY A 79 -23.56 -23.28 59.89
C GLY A 79 -23.13 -21.80 60.07
N ASP A 80 -23.86 -20.71 59.82
CA ASP A 80 -25.10 -20.32 59.14
C ASP A 80 -25.21 -18.78 59.40
N ARG A 81 -25.81 -17.99 58.49
CA ARG A 81 -26.27 -16.56 58.62
C ARG A 81 -25.30 -15.37 58.70
N ASP A 82 -25.29 -14.60 57.61
CA ASP A 82 -25.97 -13.30 57.37
C ASP A 82 -26.01 -12.12 58.41
N PRO A 83 -26.19 -10.85 57.93
CA PRO A 83 -25.69 -9.64 58.60
C PRO A 83 -26.75 -8.58 58.98
N ALA A 84 -26.37 -7.57 59.78
CA ALA A 84 -26.94 -6.20 59.74
C ALA A 84 -26.14 -5.14 60.54
N ASP A 85 -26.09 -3.93 59.99
CA ASP A 85 -26.09 -2.57 60.60
C ASP A 85 -25.43 -2.26 61.98
N HIS A 86 -24.61 -1.19 62.04
CA HIS A 86 -25.00 0.09 62.66
C HIS A 86 -23.92 1.21 62.64
N ARG A 87 -24.31 2.42 63.06
CA ARG A 87 -23.57 3.71 62.93
C ARG A 87 -22.83 4.15 64.21
N GLY A 88 -21.67 4.79 64.03
CA GLY A 88 -21.27 6.05 64.71
C GLY A 88 -20.52 6.00 66.06
N GLY A 89 -19.71 7.04 66.32
CA GLY A 89 -19.35 7.45 67.71
C GLY A 89 -17.86 7.68 68.05
N ALA A 90 -17.44 8.96 68.02
CA ALA A 90 -16.18 9.59 68.44
C ALA A 90 -15.47 9.19 69.78
N GLY A 91 -14.17 9.57 69.93
CA GLY A 91 -13.58 9.95 71.24
C GLY A 91 -12.03 9.96 71.38
N HIS A 92 -11.41 11.16 71.51
CA HIS A 92 -10.21 11.62 72.29
C HIS A 92 -8.96 10.72 72.59
N HIS A 93 -7.72 11.18 72.90
CA HIS A 93 -7.11 12.53 73.05
C HIS A 93 -5.56 12.53 72.81
N ASP A 94 -4.90 13.68 73.05
CA ASP A 94 -3.48 14.09 72.78
C ASP A 94 -2.49 13.65 73.93
N PRO A 95 -1.15 13.91 73.96
CA PRO A 95 -0.49 15.21 73.64
C PRO A 95 0.94 15.24 72.98
N ASP A 96 1.36 16.48 72.69
CA ASP A 96 2.72 17.08 72.61
C ASP A 96 3.42 17.39 71.26
N ARG A 97 3.88 18.66 71.16
CA ARG A 97 4.54 19.38 70.03
C ARG A 97 5.26 20.63 70.61
N PRO A 98 6.28 21.26 69.96
CA PRO A 98 6.01 22.22 68.85
C PRO A 98 7.15 22.56 67.83
N ALA A 99 6.75 23.18 66.69
CA ALA A 99 7.43 24.23 65.84
C ALA A 99 8.87 24.01 65.24
N ASP A 100 9.37 24.66 64.18
CA ASP A 100 8.89 25.62 63.13
C ASP A 100 9.84 25.52 61.87
N HIS A 101 9.55 25.85 60.60
CA HIS A 101 9.42 27.20 59.97
C HIS A 101 9.04 27.15 58.45
N ARG A 102 8.76 28.33 57.83
CA ARG A 102 8.23 28.62 56.45
C ARG A 102 9.33 28.73 55.35
N ALA A 103 9.15 29.07 54.04
CA ALA A 103 8.10 29.73 53.21
C ALA A 103 8.27 29.40 51.66
N GLY A 104 7.61 29.98 50.63
CA GLY A 104 6.64 31.10 50.59
C GLY A 104 6.06 31.66 49.23
N ARG A 105 5.86 30.89 48.13
CA ARG A 105 5.03 31.23 46.91
C ARG A 105 5.60 32.16 45.78
N THR A 106 4.83 32.21 44.67
CA THR A 106 5.00 32.86 43.33
C THR A 106 4.47 34.31 43.24
N PRO A 107 4.64 35.10 42.13
CA PRO A 107 3.60 35.18 41.05
C PRO A 107 4.04 35.68 39.62
N ALA A 108 3.03 35.96 38.77
CA ALA A 108 2.92 36.44 37.36
C ALA A 108 3.74 37.72 36.94
N GLY A 109 3.74 38.26 35.69
CA GLY A 109 3.10 37.97 34.38
C GLY A 109 3.31 39.11 33.33
N ARG A 110 2.84 38.92 32.07
CA ARG A 110 2.51 39.87 30.92
C ARG A 110 3.04 41.35 30.96
N THR A 111 3.47 42.07 29.89
CA THR A 111 2.99 42.16 28.48
C THR A 111 3.89 43.06 27.59
N TRP A 112 4.06 42.73 26.29
CA TRP A 112 4.18 43.56 25.04
C TRP A 112 4.99 44.89 24.89
N CYS A 113 5.72 44.94 23.75
CA CYS A 113 6.04 46.06 22.83
C CYS A 113 6.89 47.31 23.23
N SER A 114 7.99 47.57 22.49
CA SER A 114 8.10 48.67 21.49
C SER A 114 9.53 48.79 20.87
N ARG A 115 9.86 49.89 20.17
CA ARG A 115 10.91 49.99 19.12
C ARG A 115 12.18 50.76 19.54
N ARG A 116 13.31 50.43 18.86
CA ARG A 116 14.61 51.15 18.63
C ARG A 116 14.73 52.64 19.05
N PRO A 117 15.95 53.08 19.40
CA PRO A 117 16.68 53.99 18.47
C PRO A 117 18.19 53.67 18.26
N ARG A 118 18.97 54.64 17.74
CA ARG A 118 20.28 54.50 17.04
C ARG A 118 21.49 55.07 17.82
N ARG A 119 22.68 54.49 17.53
CA ARG A 119 24.07 55.06 17.43
C ARG A 119 24.48 56.30 18.27
N ALA A 120 25.61 56.16 18.98
CA ALA A 120 26.63 57.20 19.22
C ALA A 120 28.06 56.60 19.03
N ARG A 121 29.13 57.42 19.02
CA ARG A 121 30.48 57.06 18.49
C ARG A 121 31.61 57.00 19.56
N GLY A 122 32.36 55.90 19.58
CA GLY A 122 33.80 55.80 19.93
C GLY A 122 34.22 55.96 21.41
N PRO A 123 35.52 55.77 21.77
CA PRO A 123 36.63 55.25 20.96
C PRO A 123 37.36 54.00 21.55
N ARG A 124 38.14 53.33 20.66
CA ARG A 124 39.37 52.51 20.86
C ARG A 124 39.67 51.86 22.23
N GLY A 125 39.95 50.54 22.24
CA GLY A 125 41.02 50.02 23.12
C GLY A 125 40.89 48.65 23.80
N ALA A 126 40.48 47.56 23.15
CA ALA A 126 40.81 46.20 23.61
C ALA A 126 40.72 45.16 22.48
N TRP A 127 41.71 44.27 22.38
CA TRP A 127 41.73 43.18 21.39
C TRP A 127 41.00 41.94 21.95
N CYS A 128 40.02 41.41 21.21
CA CYS A 128 39.58 40.02 21.36
C CYS A 128 40.17 39.16 20.23
N PRO A 129 40.80 38.01 20.51
CA PRO A 129 41.40 37.17 19.49
C PRO A 129 40.32 36.55 18.59
N ARG A 130 40.37 36.86 17.29
CA ARG A 130 39.58 36.16 16.28
C ARG A 130 40.05 34.69 16.21
N ARG A 131 39.11 33.74 16.36
CA ARG A 131 39.36 32.35 15.97
C ARG A 131 39.78 32.30 14.49
N PRO A 132 40.87 31.60 14.11
CA PRO A 132 41.24 31.45 12.72
C PRO A 132 40.13 30.73 11.93
N ARG A 133 39.78 31.27 10.76
CA ARG A 133 39.12 30.47 9.72
C ARG A 133 40.19 29.57 9.11
N SER A 134 40.06 28.26 9.25
CA SER A 134 40.92 27.33 8.52
C SER A 134 40.73 27.53 7.01
N PRO A 135 41.80 27.75 6.23
CA PRO A 135 41.71 27.72 4.78
C PRO A 135 41.34 26.32 4.31
N ALA A 136 40.60 26.22 3.21
CA ALA A 136 40.31 24.94 2.58
C ALA A 136 41.60 24.37 1.98
N ALA A 137 42.16 23.33 2.61
CA ALA A 137 43.32 22.64 2.07
C ALA A 137 42.95 21.87 0.80
N SER A 138 43.65 22.18 -0.29
CA SER A 138 43.69 21.34 -1.49
C SER A 138 44.22 19.95 -1.14
N VAL A 139 43.49 18.90 -1.53
CA VAL A 139 43.87 17.50 -1.25
C VAL A 139 44.94 17.04 -2.24
N THR A 140 46.17 17.48 -1.98
CA THR A 140 47.41 16.98 -2.60
C THR A 140 48.48 17.00 -1.51
N GLY A 141 48.55 15.94 -0.72
CA GLY A 141 49.44 15.84 0.42
C GLY A 141 49.23 14.51 1.14
N ASP A 142 50.23 13.64 1.07
CA ASP A 142 50.24 12.34 1.70
C ASP A 142 50.20 12.51 3.22
N GLN A 143 49.09 12.09 3.85
CA GLN A 143 48.96 12.09 5.31
C GLN A 143 49.65 10.82 5.82
N PRO A 144 50.56 10.88 6.83
CA PRO A 144 51.16 9.69 7.38
C PRO A 144 50.07 8.83 8.04
N GLY A 145 49.61 7.83 7.30
CA GLY A 145 48.57 6.92 7.75
C GLY A 145 49.03 6.20 9.00
N GLY A 146 48.27 6.35 10.10
CA GLY A 146 48.63 5.75 11.39
C GLY A 146 48.92 4.26 11.24
N VAL A 147 50.19 3.90 11.42
CA VAL A 147 50.64 2.51 11.24
C VAL A 147 50.01 1.66 12.33
N SER A 148 49.19 0.70 11.93
CA SER A 148 48.60 -0.27 12.87
C SER A 148 49.72 -1.08 13.51
N PRO A 149 49.85 -1.10 14.86
CA PRO A 149 50.91 -1.87 15.54
C PRO A 149 50.69 -3.39 15.44
N ALA A 150 49.52 -3.82 14.96
CA ALA A 150 49.21 -5.21 14.64
C ALA A 150 48.87 -5.38 13.15
N PRO A 151 49.08 -6.56 12.54
CA PRO A 151 48.64 -6.86 11.19
C PRO A 151 47.16 -6.56 10.98
N LEU A 152 46.82 -5.88 9.88
CA LEU A 152 45.43 -5.56 9.54
C LEU A 152 44.61 -6.85 9.39
N ALA A 153 43.42 -6.89 9.99
CA ALA A 153 42.53 -8.03 9.94
C ALA A 153 42.32 -8.56 8.51
N PRO A 154 42.29 -9.89 8.27
CA PRO A 154 42.16 -10.47 6.92
C PRO A 154 40.94 -9.96 6.14
N ASN A 155 39.83 -9.70 6.84
CA ASN A 155 38.70 -8.99 6.28
C ASN A 155 38.74 -7.50 6.68
N ARG A 156 39.16 -6.66 5.72
CA ARG A 156 39.20 -5.19 5.86
C ARG A 156 37.87 -4.50 5.54
N ALA A 157 36.82 -5.24 5.16
CA ALA A 157 35.52 -4.64 4.87
C ALA A 157 34.98 -3.88 6.08
N SER A 158 34.58 -2.63 5.84
CA SER A 158 33.89 -1.77 6.81
C SER A 158 32.82 -0.99 6.08
N ALA A 159 31.69 -0.75 6.75
CA ALA A 159 30.54 -0.03 6.21
C ALA A 159 30.15 1.11 7.15
N ASP A 160 31.14 1.92 7.52
CA ASP A 160 31.02 3.00 8.50
C ASP A 160 30.08 4.13 8.04
N ASP A 161 29.96 4.32 6.73
CA ASP A 161 29.00 5.23 6.09
C ASP A 161 27.53 4.77 6.18
N ARG A 162 27.26 3.60 6.76
CA ARG A 162 25.90 3.03 6.88
C ARG A 162 25.05 3.83 7.87
N ASP A 163 23.79 4.03 7.51
CA ASP A 163 22.80 4.60 8.42
C ASP A 163 22.52 3.64 9.58
N LEU A 164 22.56 4.15 10.81
CA LEU A 164 22.37 3.37 12.04
C LEU A 164 21.06 3.77 12.73
N PRO A 165 19.91 3.18 12.34
CA PRO A 165 18.59 3.47 12.91
C PRO A 165 18.58 3.55 14.42
N SER A 166 19.19 2.57 15.09
CA SER A 166 19.18 2.47 16.55
C SER A 166 19.97 3.57 17.28
N ARG A 167 20.72 4.41 16.55
CA ARG A 167 21.44 5.58 17.10
C ARG A 167 20.88 6.91 16.60
N ASN A 168 20.19 6.95 15.44
CA ASN A 168 19.74 8.18 14.80
C ASN A 168 18.22 8.40 14.76
N ASP A 169 17.41 7.38 15.09
CA ASP A 169 15.97 7.52 15.26
C ASP A 169 15.53 6.96 16.63
N PRO A 170 14.97 7.79 17.52
CA PRO A 170 14.50 7.33 18.84
C PRO A 170 13.53 6.14 18.81
N MET A 171 12.67 6.00 17.79
CA MET A 171 11.75 4.85 17.68
C MET A 171 12.53 3.55 17.41
N SER A 172 13.41 3.57 16.40
CA SER A 172 14.32 2.46 16.09
C SER A 172 15.29 2.15 17.24
N SER A 173 15.69 3.17 18.01
CA SER A 173 16.53 3.03 19.20
C SER A 173 15.81 2.30 20.32
N ALA A 174 14.58 2.71 20.66
CA ALA A 174 13.74 2.03 21.65
C ALA A 174 13.44 0.58 21.25
N LEU A 175 13.03 0.35 19.99
CA LEU A 175 12.78 -1.00 19.46
C LEU A 175 14.03 -1.90 19.50
N SER A 176 15.23 -1.33 19.30
CA SER A 176 16.47 -2.12 19.35
C SER A 176 16.76 -2.71 20.73
N GLN A 177 16.27 -2.10 21.82
CA GLN A 177 16.47 -2.63 23.18
C GLN A 177 15.85 -4.03 23.38
N VAL A 178 14.78 -4.35 22.65
CA VAL A 178 14.14 -5.68 22.69
C VAL A 178 15.06 -6.79 22.16
N ILE A 179 16.03 -6.44 21.31
CA ILE A 179 16.91 -7.38 20.59
C ILE A 179 18.40 -7.16 20.89
N GLY A 180 18.73 -6.61 22.06
CA GLY A 180 20.12 -6.42 22.53
C GLY A 180 20.68 -4.99 22.46
N GLY A 181 19.85 -4.02 22.08
CA GLY A 181 20.15 -2.59 22.18
C GLY A 181 20.80 -1.94 20.93
N PRO A 182 21.15 -0.65 21.04
CA PRO A 182 21.76 0.10 19.94
C PRO A 182 23.12 -0.43 19.50
N VAL A 183 23.47 -0.16 18.22
CA VAL A 183 24.78 -0.56 17.69
C VAL A 183 25.91 0.14 18.47
N GLY A 184 26.78 -0.68 19.07
CA GLY A 184 27.88 -0.21 19.93
C GLY A 184 28.85 0.74 19.22
N ARG A 185 29.52 1.62 20.00
CA ARG A 185 30.43 2.66 19.47
C ARG A 185 31.59 2.09 18.64
N HIS A 186 32.07 0.90 18.96
CA HIS A 186 33.20 0.23 18.31
C HIS A 186 32.76 -0.99 17.46
N ALA A 187 31.47 -1.08 17.12
CA ALA A 187 30.94 -2.21 16.33
C ALA A 187 31.40 -2.12 14.86
N LEU A 188 32.06 -3.16 14.38
CA LEU A 188 32.57 -3.25 13.00
C LEU A 188 31.46 -3.66 12.03
N ILE A 189 30.82 -2.67 11.41
CA ILE A 189 29.67 -2.87 10.55
C ILE A 189 30.10 -3.43 9.19
N GLY A 190 29.38 -4.45 8.70
CA GLY A 190 29.64 -5.05 7.38
C GLY A 190 30.47 -6.34 7.38
N ARG A 191 31.01 -6.76 8.55
CA ARG A 191 31.76 -8.03 8.69
C ARG A 191 30.89 -9.25 9.07
N ALA A 192 29.60 -9.06 9.32
CA ALA A 192 28.68 -10.12 9.70
C ALA A 192 28.51 -11.16 8.57
N ARG A 193 28.99 -12.40 8.81
CA ARG A 193 28.97 -13.49 7.82
C ARG A 193 27.56 -14.05 7.57
N PHE A 194 26.78 -14.27 8.63
CA PHE A 194 25.46 -14.92 8.53
C PHE A 194 24.29 -13.94 8.60
N MET A 195 24.12 -13.19 9.69
CA MET A 195 23.04 -12.19 9.81
C MET A 195 23.44 -10.86 9.18
N THR A 196 23.19 -10.75 7.87
CA THR A 196 23.26 -9.49 7.13
C THR A 196 21.94 -8.71 7.30
N PRO A 197 21.93 -7.37 7.11
CA PRO A 197 20.69 -6.58 7.17
C PRO A 197 19.61 -7.10 6.22
N LEU A 198 19.99 -7.58 5.03
CA LEU A 198 19.04 -8.20 4.09
C LEU A 198 18.37 -9.44 4.70
N ARG A 199 19.12 -10.35 5.32
CA ARG A 199 18.54 -11.56 5.94
C ARG A 199 17.64 -11.22 7.13
N ALA A 200 18.01 -10.25 7.95
CA ALA A 200 17.14 -9.75 9.02
C ALA A 200 15.84 -9.12 8.48
N ILE A 201 15.92 -8.32 7.41
CA ILE A 201 14.75 -7.71 6.76
C ILE A 201 13.86 -8.79 6.11
N LEU A 202 14.43 -9.82 5.50
CA LEU A 202 13.67 -10.95 4.93
C LEU A 202 13.03 -11.81 6.04
N LEU A 203 13.67 -11.98 7.20
CA LEU A 203 13.06 -12.64 8.37
C LEU A 203 11.81 -11.87 8.84
N ILE A 204 11.93 -10.55 8.99
CA ILE A 204 10.81 -9.65 9.33
C ILE A 204 9.69 -9.78 8.28
N ALA A 205 10.06 -9.85 7.00
CA ALA A 205 9.10 -10.02 5.91
C ALA A 205 8.34 -11.35 6.02
N VAL A 206 9.01 -12.46 6.34
CA VAL A 206 8.36 -13.76 6.56
C VAL A 206 7.38 -13.70 7.72
N VAL A 207 7.70 -12.98 8.81
CA VAL A 207 6.75 -12.77 9.93
C VAL A 207 5.51 -11.99 9.48
N PHE A 208 5.67 -10.89 8.74
CA PHE A 208 4.54 -10.08 8.26
C PHE A 208 3.73 -10.79 7.16
N LEU A 209 4.36 -11.60 6.32
CA LEU A 209 3.70 -12.49 5.37
C LEU A 209 2.91 -13.59 6.10
N ALA A 210 3.45 -14.16 7.18
CA ALA A 210 2.72 -15.13 8.01
C ALA A 210 1.50 -14.48 8.68
N LEU A 211 1.64 -13.28 9.27
CA LEU A 211 0.51 -12.49 9.77
C LEU A 211 -0.53 -12.24 8.68
N GLY A 212 -0.09 -11.90 7.46
CA GLY A 212 -0.99 -11.66 6.35
C GLY A 212 -1.76 -12.91 5.90
N TYR A 213 -1.10 -14.07 5.88
CA TYR A 213 -1.76 -15.35 5.65
C TYR A 213 -2.77 -15.66 6.77
N SER A 214 -2.41 -15.42 8.03
CA SER A 214 -3.30 -15.61 9.17
C SER A 214 -4.57 -14.76 9.09
N THR A 215 -4.53 -13.54 8.54
CA THR A 215 -5.76 -12.76 8.30
C THR A 215 -6.73 -13.45 7.35
N LYS A 216 -6.25 -14.24 6.39
CA LYS A 216 -7.09 -14.94 5.41
C LYS A 216 -7.55 -16.32 5.90
N ALA A 217 -6.90 -16.89 6.92
CA ALA A 217 -7.12 -18.26 7.38
C ALA A 217 -8.57 -18.60 7.75
N ALA A 218 -9.34 -17.66 8.33
CA ALA A 218 -10.75 -17.88 8.66
C ALA A 218 -11.64 -18.14 7.42
N CYS A 219 -11.28 -17.56 6.27
CA CYS A 219 -11.93 -17.76 4.97
C CYS A 219 -11.44 -19.01 4.24
N LEU A 220 -10.35 -19.63 4.70
CA LEU A 220 -9.81 -20.88 4.16
C LEU A 220 -10.34 -22.12 4.89
N GLN A 221 -11.19 -21.94 5.91
CA GLN A 221 -11.91 -23.06 6.51
C GLN A 221 -12.81 -23.73 5.48
N THR A 222 -12.86 -25.06 5.49
CA THR A 222 -13.55 -25.85 4.46
C THR A 222 -14.82 -26.51 4.99
N THR A 223 -15.88 -26.51 4.19
CA THR A 223 -17.12 -27.26 4.44
C THR A 223 -17.35 -28.33 3.37
N GLY A 224 -18.25 -29.27 3.68
CA GLY A 224 -18.57 -30.43 2.84
C GLY A 224 -17.76 -31.68 3.18
N THR A 225 -18.33 -32.84 2.88
CA THR A 225 -17.71 -34.16 3.04
C THR A 225 -17.22 -34.70 1.69
N GLY A 226 -16.33 -35.69 1.71
CA GLY A 226 -15.75 -36.29 0.50
C GLY A 226 -14.38 -35.75 0.11
N THR A 227 -14.09 -35.84 -1.20
CA THR A 227 -12.76 -35.59 -1.80
C THR A 227 -12.39 -34.10 -1.82
N ALA A 228 -11.09 -33.80 -2.01
CA ALA A 228 -10.57 -32.43 -2.06
C ALA A 228 -11.30 -31.51 -3.06
N GLY A 229 -11.77 -32.03 -4.20
CA GLY A 229 -12.53 -31.26 -5.20
C GLY A 229 -14.03 -31.09 -4.89
N GLN A 230 -14.58 -31.78 -3.88
CA GLN A 230 -15.96 -31.64 -3.42
C GLN A 230 -16.10 -30.67 -2.23
N ARG A 231 -15.01 -30.46 -1.48
CA ARG A 231 -14.97 -29.50 -0.38
C ARG A 231 -14.87 -28.07 -0.91
N VAL A 232 -15.61 -27.16 -0.30
CA VAL A 232 -15.62 -25.73 -0.65
C VAL A 232 -15.14 -24.89 0.53
N ALA A 233 -14.72 -23.65 0.27
CA ALA A 233 -14.44 -22.69 1.33
C ALA A 233 -15.75 -22.28 2.03
N ASN A 234 -15.70 -22.06 3.34
CA ASN A 234 -16.85 -21.66 4.14
C ASN A 234 -17.13 -20.16 3.98
N TRP A 235 -18.27 -19.84 3.36
CA TRP A 235 -18.79 -18.49 3.17
C TRP A 235 -20.07 -18.20 3.98
N GLU A 236 -20.46 -19.10 4.89
CA GLU A 236 -21.67 -19.00 5.69
C GLU A 236 -21.73 -17.65 6.43
N ASN A 237 -22.94 -17.10 6.56
CA ASN A 237 -23.19 -15.83 7.26
C ASN A 237 -22.32 -14.66 6.75
N ASN A 238 -21.90 -14.67 5.49
CA ASN A 238 -20.97 -13.70 4.90
C ASN A 238 -19.64 -13.56 5.67
N ARG A 239 -19.08 -14.68 6.14
CA ARG A 239 -17.87 -14.77 6.97
C ARG A 239 -16.74 -13.82 6.59
N ALA A 240 -16.47 -13.69 5.29
CA ALA A 240 -15.37 -12.90 4.78
C ALA A 240 -15.38 -11.42 5.18
N TYR A 241 -16.56 -10.88 5.51
CA TYR A 241 -16.72 -9.49 5.93
C TYR A 241 -16.64 -9.32 7.45
N TYR A 242 -17.25 -10.21 8.26
CA TYR A 242 -17.21 -10.05 9.72
C TYR A 242 -15.88 -10.54 10.33
N GLU A 243 -15.21 -11.54 9.74
CA GLU A 243 -13.86 -12.00 10.12
C GLU A 243 -12.74 -11.18 9.46
N LEU A 244 -13.08 -10.18 8.63
CA LEU A 244 -12.14 -9.37 7.85
C LEU A 244 -11.21 -10.17 6.89
N CYS A 245 -11.52 -11.44 6.62
CA CYS A 245 -10.63 -12.39 5.96
C CYS A 245 -10.70 -12.40 4.43
N TYR A 246 -11.50 -11.53 3.82
CA TYR A 246 -11.74 -11.51 2.38
C TYR A 246 -10.46 -11.46 1.52
N SER A 247 -10.48 -12.19 0.40
CA SER A 247 -9.46 -12.22 -0.64
C SER A 247 -10.13 -12.53 -1.97
N ASP A 248 -9.77 -11.84 -3.05
CA ASP A 248 -10.29 -12.09 -4.40
C ASP A 248 -9.84 -13.45 -4.94
N THR A 249 -8.67 -13.94 -4.50
CA THR A 249 -8.09 -15.20 -4.94
C THR A 249 -9.07 -16.37 -4.76
N VAL A 250 -9.78 -16.44 -3.62
CA VAL A 250 -10.67 -17.58 -3.31
C VAL A 250 -11.92 -17.62 -4.22
N PRO A 251 -12.73 -16.56 -4.40
CA PRO A 251 -13.87 -16.57 -5.31
C PRO A 251 -13.47 -16.60 -6.80
N LEU A 252 -12.34 -16.00 -7.19
CA LEU A 252 -11.85 -16.04 -8.59
C LEU A 252 -11.63 -17.47 -9.09
N TYR A 253 -11.27 -18.41 -8.19
CA TYR A 253 -11.14 -19.82 -8.53
C TYR A 253 -12.38 -20.41 -9.23
N THR A 254 -13.58 -20.02 -8.79
CA THR A 254 -14.85 -20.47 -9.40
C THR A 254 -15.34 -19.47 -10.45
N ALA A 255 -15.21 -18.16 -10.19
CA ALA A 255 -15.72 -17.12 -11.09
C ALA A 255 -15.03 -17.14 -12.47
N GLU A 256 -13.74 -17.47 -12.51
CA GLU A 256 -12.92 -17.55 -13.73
C GLU A 256 -12.90 -18.95 -14.37
N LEU A 257 -13.80 -19.86 -13.92
CA LEU A 257 -13.92 -21.25 -14.39
C LEU A 257 -12.64 -22.10 -14.20
N LEU A 258 -11.72 -21.67 -13.35
CA LEU A 258 -10.48 -22.39 -13.02
C LEU A 258 -10.80 -23.70 -12.27
N ASN A 259 -11.86 -23.73 -11.46
CA ASN A 259 -12.44 -24.93 -10.88
C ASN A 259 -12.80 -26.02 -11.92
N LEU A 260 -13.11 -25.65 -13.17
CA LEU A 260 -13.36 -26.58 -14.27
C LEU A 260 -12.09 -26.97 -15.06
N GLY A 261 -10.91 -26.48 -14.65
CA GLY A 261 -9.65 -26.72 -15.37
C GLY A 261 -9.56 -26.00 -16.71
N LYS A 262 -10.43 -25.01 -16.98
CA LYS A 262 -10.46 -24.32 -18.27
C LYS A 262 -9.28 -23.36 -18.42
N PHE A 263 -8.73 -23.29 -19.63
CA PHE A 263 -7.66 -22.36 -19.96
C PHE A 263 -8.20 -20.91 -20.01
N PRO A 264 -7.55 -19.94 -19.33
CA PRO A 264 -7.92 -18.52 -19.38
C PRO A 264 -8.00 -17.98 -20.80
N TYR A 265 -8.76 -16.89 -21.00
CA TYR A 265 -8.97 -16.22 -22.29
C TYR A 265 -9.74 -17.05 -23.35
N LYS A 266 -9.56 -18.38 -23.40
CA LYS A 266 -10.34 -19.28 -24.27
C LYS A 266 -11.76 -19.49 -23.74
N SER A 267 -11.92 -19.64 -22.43
CA SER A 267 -13.23 -19.84 -21.81
C SER A 267 -13.97 -18.53 -21.54
N SER A 268 -15.30 -18.59 -21.65
CA SER A 268 -16.22 -17.51 -21.32
C SER A 268 -17.43 -18.02 -20.55
N TRP A 269 -18.15 -17.10 -19.92
CA TRP A 269 -19.44 -17.35 -19.28
C TRP A 269 -20.38 -16.16 -19.50
N ILE A 270 -21.68 -16.40 -19.31
CA ILE A 270 -22.71 -15.37 -19.32
C ILE A 270 -22.90 -14.90 -17.87
N GLU A 271 -22.79 -13.59 -17.65
CA GLU A 271 -23.10 -12.98 -16.36
C GLU A 271 -24.60 -13.06 -16.08
N LYS A 272 -24.96 -13.63 -14.93
CA LYS A 272 -26.34 -13.80 -14.49
C LYS A 272 -26.67 -12.81 -13.37
N ASP A 273 -27.94 -12.47 -13.24
CA ASP A 273 -28.47 -11.73 -12.09
C ASP A 273 -28.74 -12.65 -10.88
N SER A 274 -29.17 -12.05 -9.77
CA SER A 274 -29.53 -12.77 -8.54
C SER A 274 -30.78 -13.66 -8.66
N SER A 275 -31.49 -13.62 -9.80
CA SER A 275 -32.57 -14.55 -10.15
C SER A 275 -32.14 -15.62 -11.16
N GLY A 276 -30.84 -15.70 -11.47
CA GLY A 276 -30.27 -16.66 -12.42
C GLY A 276 -30.48 -16.30 -13.90
N LYS A 277 -31.12 -15.17 -14.22
CA LYS A 277 -31.36 -14.73 -15.61
C LYS A 277 -30.10 -14.09 -16.19
N PRO A 278 -29.79 -14.30 -17.48
CA PRO A 278 -28.73 -13.56 -18.16
C PRO A 278 -28.90 -12.04 -18.01
N ARG A 279 -27.85 -11.36 -17.55
CA ARG A 279 -27.79 -9.89 -17.62
C ARG A 279 -27.65 -9.48 -19.08
N VAL A 280 -28.48 -8.52 -19.49
CA VAL A 280 -28.41 -7.87 -20.79
C VAL A 280 -27.62 -6.57 -20.64
N GLN A 281 -26.69 -6.32 -21.56
CA GLN A 281 -25.92 -5.07 -21.63
C GLN A 281 -26.80 -3.92 -22.16
N TYR A 282 -26.33 -2.69 -22.03
CA TYR A 282 -27.00 -1.49 -22.58
C TYR A 282 -27.29 -1.57 -24.10
N ASP A 283 -26.55 -2.39 -24.84
CA ASP A 283 -26.71 -2.62 -26.29
C ASP A 283 -27.69 -3.76 -26.64
N GLY A 284 -28.39 -4.34 -25.65
CA GLY A 284 -29.32 -5.45 -25.84
C GLY A 284 -28.66 -6.83 -25.98
N SER A 285 -27.33 -6.92 -25.97
CA SER A 285 -26.61 -8.20 -26.06
C SER A 285 -26.42 -8.86 -24.68
N PRO A 286 -26.29 -10.20 -24.59
CA PRO A 286 -25.98 -10.86 -23.33
C PRO A 286 -24.59 -10.45 -22.82
N ALA A 287 -24.46 -10.25 -21.51
CA ALA A 287 -23.20 -9.89 -20.87
C ALA A 287 -22.23 -11.08 -20.81
N ILE A 288 -21.48 -11.29 -21.89
CA ILE A 288 -20.41 -12.29 -21.96
C ILE A 288 -19.16 -11.75 -21.25
N ARG A 289 -18.50 -12.63 -20.49
CA ARG A 289 -17.29 -12.35 -19.70
C ARG A 289 -16.19 -13.36 -20.02
N TYR A 290 -14.95 -12.91 -19.90
CA TYR A 290 -13.72 -13.71 -19.98
C TYR A 290 -12.79 -13.36 -18.79
N MET A 291 -11.59 -13.97 -18.77
CA MET A 291 -10.52 -13.68 -17.81
C MET A 291 -10.25 -12.19 -17.66
N GLU A 292 -10.48 -11.65 -16.46
CA GLU A 292 -10.35 -10.22 -16.20
C GLU A 292 -8.92 -9.75 -15.86
N TYR A 293 -7.93 -10.64 -15.86
CA TYR A 293 -6.54 -10.32 -15.53
C TYR A 293 -5.61 -10.31 -16.75
N PRO A 294 -4.54 -9.47 -16.75
CA PRO A 294 -3.47 -9.51 -17.76
C PRO A 294 -2.77 -10.87 -17.86
N VAL A 295 -2.17 -11.16 -19.03
CA VAL A 295 -1.68 -12.49 -19.42
C VAL A 295 -0.81 -13.20 -18.37
N ILE A 296 0.20 -12.54 -17.80
CA ILE A 296 1.07 -13.16 -16.78
C ILE A 296 0.26 -13.54 -15.54
N THR A 297 -0.67 -12.70 -15.11
CA THR A 297 -1.49 -12.95 -13.92
C THR A 297 -2.53 -14.04 -14.15
N GLY A 298 -3.20 -14.07 -15.31
CA GLY A 298 -4.13 -15.15 -15.66
C GLY A 298 -3.43 -16.50 -15.86
N ILE A 299 -2.24 -16.52 -16.48
CA ILE A 299 -1.41 -17.73 -16.59
C ILE A 299 -0.89 -18.16 -15.22
N TYR A 300 -0.51 -17.23 -14.35
CA TYR A 300 -0.12 -17.53 -12.97
C TYR A 300 -1.27 -18.21 -12.19
N GLN A 301 -2.49 -17.69 -12.30
CA GLN A 301 -3.70 -18.34 -11.74
C GLN A 301 -3.90 -19.74 -12.34
N TYR A 302 -3.77 -19.91 -13.65
CA TYR A 302 -3.91 -21.22 -14.29
C TYR A 302 -2.86 -22.24 -13.82
N VAL A 303 -1.60 -21.83 -13.63
CA VAL A 303 -0.54 -22.69 -13.10
C VAL A 303 -0.81 -23.06 -11.64
N ALA A 304 -1.20 -22.09 -10.79
CA ALA A 304 -1.56 -22.37 -9.40
C ALA A 304 -2.77 -23.32 -9.30
N MET A 305 -3.77 -23.18 -10.18
CA MET A 305 -4.91 -24.10 -10.26
C MET A 305 -4.47 -25.49 -10.72
N SER A 306 -3.62 -25.58 -11.74
CA SER A 306 -3.14 -26.85 -12.27
C SER A 306 -2.41 -27.66 -11.18
N LEU A 307 -1.54 -26.99 -10.42
CA LEU A 307 -0.85 -27.58 -9.26
C LEU A 307 -1.83 -27.99 -8.14
N ALA A 308 -2.89 -27.22 -7.88
CA ALA A 308 -3.93 -27.59 -6.92
C ALA A 308 -4.72 -28.83 -7.36
N LYS A 309 -5.05 -28.95 -8.66
CA LYS A 309 -5.69 -30.14 -9.24
C LYS A 309 -4.77 -31.35 -9.22
N THR A 310 -3.48 -31.18 -9.46
CA THR A 310 -2.48 -32.25 -9.30
C THR A 310 -2.43 -32.73 -7.84
N TYR A 311 -2.47 -31.82 -6.86
CA TYR A 311 -2.58 -32.19 -5.45
C TYR A 311 -3.86 -33.00 -5.16
N THR A 312 -5.03 -32.53 -5.63
CA THR A 312 -6.30 -33.29 -5.52
C THR A 312 -6.18 -34.69 -6.12
N ALA A 313 -5.53 -34.84 -7.30
CA ALA A 313 -5.31 -36.14 -7.90
C ALA A 313 -4.40 -37.04 -7.03
N LEU A 314 -3.32 -36.49 -6.47
CA LEU A 314 -2.41 -37.21 -5.57
C LEU A 314 -3.09 -37.66 -4.27
N THR A 315 -4.01 -36.87 -3.69
CA THR A 315 -4.78 -37.29 -2.49
C THR A 315 -5.68 -38.51 -2.71
N LYS A 316 -5.93 -38.91 -3.97
CA LYS A 316 -6.66 -40.15 -4.32
C LYS A 316 -5.75 -41.37 -4.43
N LEU A 317 -4.44 -41.15 -4.58
CA LEU A 317 -3.42 -42.19 -4.81
C LEU A 317 -2.56 -42.43 -3.57
N VAL A 318 -2.37 -41.41 -2.73
CA VAL A 318 -1.53 -41.44 -1.53
C VAL A 318 -2.30 -40.83 -0.35
N ALA A 319 -2.16 -41.43 0.83
CA ALA A 319 -2.76 -40.96 2.08
C ALA A 319 -2.12 -39.64 2.57
N ILE A 320 -2.52 -38.53 1.96
CA ILE A 320 -2.11 -37.15 2.25
C ILE A 320 -3.30 -36.40 2.84
N PRO A 321 -3.13 -35.43 3.77
CA PRO A 321 -4.24 -34.66 4.33
C PRO A 321 -5.16 -34.06 3.26
N ILE A 322 -6.47 -34.31 3.37
CA ILE A 322 -7.46 -33.83 2.40
C ILE A 322 -7.76 -32.34 2.66
N VAL A 323 -7.09 -31.47 1.92
CA VAL A 323 -7.37 -30.02 1.86
C VAL A 323 -8.27 -29.72 0.67
N ALA A 324 -9.20 -28.76 0.78
CA ALA A 324 -10.05 -28.37 -0.35
C ALA A 324 -9.22 -27.80 -1.52
N GLU A 325 -9.61 -28.12 -2.75
CA GLU A 325 -8.87 -27.74 -3.96
C GLU A 325 -8.72 -26.21 -4.10
N VAL A 326 -9.77 -25.45 -3.75
CA VAL A 326 -9.75 -23.98 -3.73
C VAL A 326 -8.78 -23.40 -2.68
N VAL A 327 -8.61 -24.09 -1.55
CA VAL A 327 -7.66 -23.69 -0.49
C VAL A 327 -6.22 -24.02 -0.92
N MET A 328 -6.00 -25.16 -1.57
CA MET A 328 -4.68 -25.47 -2.15
C MET A 328 -4.30 -24.51 -3.27
N PHE A 329 -5.26 -24.12 -4.12
CA PHE A 329 -5.07 -23.04 -5.09
C PHE A 329 -4.65 -21.73 -4.42
N PHE A 330 -5.35 -21.31 -3.37
CA PHE A 330 -4.97 -20.14 -2.59
C PHE A 330 -3.56 -20.29 -2.00
N ASN A 331 -3.20 -21.43 -1.43
CA ASN A 331 -1.90 -21.64 -0.79
C ASN A 331 -0.74 -21.54 -1.80
N ILE A 332 -0.91 -22.12 -3.00
CA ILE A 332 0.07 -22.08 -4.09
C ILE A 332 0.21 -20.65 -4.65
N ALA A 333 -0.92 -19.92 -4.75
CA ALA A 333 -0.92 -18.51 -5.12
C ALA A 333 -0.23 -17.64 -4.04
N ALA A 334 -0.59 -17.81 -2.77
CA ALA A 334 0.00 -17.08 -1.64
C ALA A 334 1.52 -17.32 -1.56
N PHE A 335 2.00 -18.54 -1.81
CA PHE A 335 3.43 -18.85 -1.84
C PHE A 335 4.19 -18.05 -2.91
N GLY A 336 3.69 -18.01 -4.16
CA GLY A 336 4.36 -17.23 -5.21
C GLY A 336 4.24 -15.71 -5.02
N LEU A 337 3.12 -15.22 -4.45
CA LEU A 337 2.97 -13.82 -4.05
C LEU A 337 3.93 -13.44 -2.92
N ALA A 338 4.16 -14.33 -1.96
CA ALA A 338 5.16 -14.16 -0.91
C ALA A 338 6.59 -14.07 -1.50
N LEU A 339 6.95 -14.95 -2.44
CA LEU A 339 8.24 -14.88 -3.15
C LEU A 339 8.39 -13.57 -3.93
N ALA A 340 7.33 -13.09 -4.59
CA ALA A 340 7.32 -11.81 -5.29
C ALA A 340 7.50 -10.62 -4.33
N TRP A 341 6.91 -10.66 -3.13
CA TRP A 341 7.14 -9.65 -2.09
C TRP A 341 8.57 -9.67 -1.54
N LEU A 342 9.13 -10.86 -1.29
CA LEU A 342 10.53 -11.01 -0.88
C LEU A 342 11.49 -10.48 -1.96
N ALA A 343 11.18 -10.67 -3.25
CA ALA A 343 11.92 -10.08 -4.37
C ALA A 343 11.79 -8.54 -4.41
N THR A 344 10.60 -8.00 -4.12
CA THR A 344 10.35 -6.54 -3.97
C THR A 344 11.21 -5.94 -2.86
N ILE A 345 11.26 -6.59 -1.71
CA ILE A 345 12.03 -6.18 -0.54
C ILE A 345 13.54 -6.27 -0.83
N TRP A 346 14.00 -7.37 -1.44
CA TRP A 346 15.38 -7.50 -1.89
C TRP A 346 15.77 -6.39 -2.88
N ALA A 347 14.93 -6.10 -3.87
CA ALA A 347 15.22 -5.06 -4.84
C ALA A 347 15.31 -3.67 -4.18
N THR A 348 14.37 -3.37 -3.29
CA THR A 348 14.33 -2.14 -2.50
C THR A 348 15.57 -2.00 -1.61
N SER A 349 15.95 -3.05 -0.88
CA SER A 349 17.13 -3.04 0.00
C SER A 349 18.42 -2.83 -0.79
N ARG A 350 18.50 -3.32 -2.03
CA ARG A 350 19.65 -3.09 -2.92
C ARG A 350 19.71 -1.67 -3.49
N MET A 351 18.58 -0.97 -3.58
CA MET A 351 18.48 0.44 -4.00
C MET A 351 18.64 1.45 -2.85
N ALA A 352 18.27 1.08 -1.62
CA ALA A 352 18.36 1.96 -0.44
C ALA A 352 19.80 2.34 -0.03
N GLY A 353 20.82 1.73 -0.63
CA GLY A 353 22.23 2.09 -0.45
C GLY A 353 22.68 2.02 1.01
N ARG A 354 23.24 3.13 1.53
CA ARG A 354 23.65 3.22 2.94
C ARG A 354 22.48 3.12 3.93
N ARG A 355 21.24 3.39 3.49
CA ARG A 355 20.02 3.36 4.32
C ARG A 355 19.26 2.03 4.18
N VAL A 356 19.98 0.91 4.02
CA VAL A 356 19.42 -0.44 3.80
C VAL A 356 18.29 -0.82 4.76
N TRP A 357 18.37 -0.38 6.02
CA TRP A 357 17.35 -0.63 7.04
C TRP A 357 16.01 0.06 6.79
N ASP A 358 15.93 1.08 5.94
CA ASP A 358 14.63 1.68 5.59
C ASP A 358 13.76 0.69 4.78
N ALA A 359 14.37 -0.28 4.08
CA ALA A 359 13.64 -1.40 3.45
C ALA A 359 12.96 -2.33 4.47
N ALA A 360 13.29 -2.26 5.77
CA ALA A 360 12.52 -2.93 6.82
C ALA A 360 11.07 -2.42 6.88
N LEU A 361 10.78 -1.19 6.44
CA LEU A 361 9.41 -0.66 6.36
C LEU A 361 8.58 -1.34 5.26
N VAL A 362 9.21 -1.83 4.18
CA VAL A 362 8.53 -2.62 3.14
C VAL A 362 8.19 -4.02 3.66
N ALA A 363 9.09 -4.59 4.48
CA ALA A 363 8.87 -5.85 5.16
C ALA A 363 7.79 -5.76 6.24
N ALA A 364 7.88 -4.75 7.12
CA ALA A 364 7.05 -4.55 8.29
C ALA A 364 5.87 -3.58 8.08
N SER A 365 5.37 -3.45 6.85
CA SER A 365 4.25 -2.55 6.57
C SER A 365 2.93 -3.15 7.06
N PRO A 366 2.10 -2.44 7.84
CA PRO A 366 0.74 -2.87 8.17
C PRO A 366 -0.14 -3.17 6.95
N ILE A 367 0.12 -2.52 5.80
CA ILE A 367 -0.61 -2.79 4.54
C ILE A 367 -0.37 -4.22 4.07
N VAL A 368 0.82 -4.78 4.28
CA VAL A 368 1.17 -6.16 3.89
C VAL A 368 0.28 -7.16 4.62
N ILE A 369 -0.03 -6.92 5.90
CA ILE A 369 -0.88 -7.81 6.71
C ILE A 369 -2.26 -7.99 6.05
N PHE A 370 -2.93 -6.91 5.67
CA PHE A 370 -4.27 -7.05 5.09
C PHE A 370 -4.27 -7.33 3.59
N GLN A 371 -3.30 -6.80 2.82
CA GLN A 371 -3.43 -6.72 1.37
C GLN A 371 -2.57 -7.70 0.56
N ILE A 372 -1.51 -8.28 1.12
CA ILE A 372 -0.53 -9.02 0.31
C ILE A 372 -1.10 -10.28 -0.36
N PHE A 373 -2.16 -10.85 0.22
CA PHE A 373 -2.90 -11.98 -0.34
C PHE A 373 -4.36 -11.64 -0.66
N THR A 374 -4.73 -10.35 -0.75
CA THR A 374 -6.05 -9.95 -1.24
C THR A 374 -6.15 -10.19 -2.75
N ASN A 375 -5.10 -9.87 -3.52
CA ASN A 375 -5.04 -10.03 -4.97
C ASN A 375 -3.57 -10.26 -5.42
N PHE A 376 -3.33 -10.40 -6.73
CA PHE A 376 -2.06 -10.81 -7.34
C PHE A 376 -1.03 -9.67 -7.55
N ASP A 377 -1.30 -8.48 -7.01
CA ASP A 377 -0.52 -7.25 -7.25
C ASP A 377 0.96 -7.32 -6.80
N ALA A 378 1.32 -8.28 -5.94
CA ALA A 378 2.72 -8.53 -5.58
C ALA A 378 3.59 -8.91 -6.79
N LEU A 379 3.05 -9.59 -7.81
CA LEU A 379 3.77 -9.97 -9.04
C LEU A 379 4.26 -8.72 -9.80
N ALA A 380 3.35 -7.78 -10.05
CA ALA A 380 3.66 -6.52 -10.72
C ALA A 380 4.59 -5.63 -9.88
N THR A 381 4.48 -5.71 -8.55
CA THR A 381 5.36 -4.96 -7.63
C THR A 381 6.79 -5.50 -7.62
N ALA A 382 6.97 -6.82 -7.70
CA ALA A 382 8.28 -7.44 -7.89
C ALA A 382 8.92 -7.01 -9.22
N ALA A 383 8.13 -7.01 -10.30
CA ALA A 383 8.58 -6.58 -11.62
C ALA A 383 8.97 -5.08 -11.64
N ALA A 384 8.15 -4.21 -11.04
CA ALA A 384 8.41 -2.78 -10.92
C ALA A 384 9.69 -2.47 -10.10
N ALA A 385 9.83 -3.06 -8.91
CA ALA A 385 11.01 -2.88 -8.07
C ALA A 385 12.26 -3.48 -8.72
N GLY A 386 12.12 -4.63 -9.38
CA GLY A 386 13.17 -5.25 -10.20
C GLY A 386 13.61 -4.37 -11.37
N ALA A 387 12.67 -3.72 -12.07
CA ALA A 387 12.97 -2.80 -13.17
C ALA A 387 13.74 -1.57 -12.68
N MET A 388 13.35 -0.97 -11.55
CA MET A 388 14.10 0.13 -10.92
C MET A 388 15.50 -0.33 -10.46
N LEU A 389 15.63 -1.56 -9.94
CA LEU A 389 16.95 -2.12 -9.62
C LEU A 389 17.80 -2.33 -10.88
N ALA A 390 17.23 -2.85 -11.97
CA ALA A 390 17.94 -3.00 -13.23
C ALA A 390 18.38 -1.63 -13.80
N TRP A 391 17.51 -0.62 -13.71
CA TRP A 391 17.82 0.76 -14.12
C TRP A 391 18.96 1.37 -13.29
N SER A 392 18.89 1.29 -11.96
CA SER A 392 19.95 1.78 -11.06
C SER A 392 21.29 1.06 -11.28
N ARG A 393 21.27 -0.20 -11.74
CA ARG A 393 22.46 -0.96 -12.21
C ARG A 393 22.90 -0.62 -13.64
N ARG A 394 22.34 0.42 -14.27
CA ARG A 394 22.60 0.85 -15.66
C ARG A 394 22.30 -0.22 -16.71
N LYS A 395 21.29 -1.06 -16.49
CA LYS A 395 20.82 -2.10 -17.44
C LYS A 395 19.45 -1.74 -18.04
N PRO A 396 19.37 -0.77 -18.98
CA PRO A 396 18.09 -0.26 -19.51
C PRO A 396 17.25 -1.32 -20.23
N VAL A 397 17.89 -2.27 -20.92
CA VAL A 397 17.20 -3.39 -21.59
C VAL A 397 16.52 -4.30 -20.58
N VAL A 398 17.20 -4.69 -19.50
CA VAL A 398 16.63 -5.54 -18.43
C VAL A 398 15.53 -4.79 -17.69
N ALA A 399 15.70 -3.48 -17.46
CA ALA A 399 14.64 -2.64 -16.89
C ALA A 399 13.40 -2.61 -17.81
N GLY A 400 13.58 -2.51 -19.12
CA GLY A 400 12.52 -2.56 -20.11
C GLY A 400 11.78 -3.90 -20.10
N ALA A 401 12.51 -5.02 -20.15
CA ALA A 401 11.93 -6.36 -20.10
C ALA A 401 11.09 -6.58 -18.82
N LEU A 402 11.59 -6.12 -17.66
CA LEU A 402 10.86 -6.20 -16.40
C LEU A 402 9.63 -5.27 -16.36
N ILE A 403 9.67 -4.09 -17.00
CA ILE A 403 8.47 -3.27 -17.20
C ILE A 403 7.47 -4.01 -18.11
N GLY A 404 7.90 -4.60 -19.22
CA GLY A 404 7.02 -5.35 -20.13
C GLY A 404 6.32 -6.54 -19.47
N LEU A 405 7.07 -7.35 -18.71
CA LEU A 405 6.52 -8.42 -17.86
C LEU A 405 5.57 -7.87 -16.79
N GLY A 406 5.95 -6.77 -16.14
CA GLY A 406 5.14 -6.09 -15.15
C GLY A 406 3.80 -5.62 -15.72
N VAL A 407 3.79 -4.94 -16.87
CA VAL A 407 2.60 -4.49 -17.60
C VAL A 407 1.72 -5.68 -18.01
N ALA A 408 2.33 -6.80 -18.39
CA ALA A 408 1.62 -8.04 -18.69
C ALA A 408 1.07 -8.77 -17.43
N ALA A 409 1.37 -8.30 -16.21
CA ALA A 409 0.76 -8.74 -14.95
C ALA A 409 -0.25 -7.72 -14.39
N LYS A 410 0.05 -6.42 -14.47
CA LYS A 410 -0.80 -5.27 -14.10
C LYS A 410 -0.29 -4.03 -14.83
N LEU A 411 -1.14 -3.12 -15.32
CA LEU A 411 -0.67 -1.99 -16.15
C LEU A 411 0.30 -1.01 -15.47
N TYR A 412 0.26 -0.87 -14.15
CA TYR A 412 0.91 0.24 -13.44
C TYR A 412 2.44 0.37 -13.62
N PRO A 413 3.26 -0.67 -13.85
CA PRO A 413 4.70 -0.52 -14.08
C PRO A 413 5.02 0.29 -15.36
N LEU A 414 4.06 0.44 -16.29
CA LEU A 414 4.15 1.36 -17.42
C LEU A 414 4.37 2.81 -16.97
N LEU A 415 3.78 3.20 -15.84
CA LEU A 415 3.89 4.54 -15.27
C LEU A 415 5.34 4.90 -14.89
N LEU A 416 6.22 3.91 -14.70
CA LEU A 416 7.65 4.14 -14.45
C LEU A 416 8.39 4.71 -15.68
N LEU A 417 7.83 4.61 -16.89
CA LEU A 417 8.40 5.29 -18.06
C LEU A 417 8.27 6.81 -17.98
N ILE A 418 7.22 7.35 -17.36
CA ILE A 418 7.00 8.80 -17.21
C ILE A 418 8.17 9.49 -16.48
N PRO A 419 8.56 9.10 -15.25
CA PRO A 419 9.69 9.74 -14.57
C PRO A 419 11.03 9.49 -15.27
N LEU A 420 11.19 8.36 -15.97
CA LEU A 420 12.37 8.11 -16.80
C LEU A 420 12.46 9.10 -17.97
N VAL A 421 11.36 9.34 -18.69
CA VAL A 421 11.28 10.35 -19.77
C VAL A 421 11.56 11.75 -19.22
N LEU A 422 10.94 12.14 -18.10
CA LEU A 422 11.14 13.48 -17.52
C LEU A 422 12.61 13.73 -17.12
N LEU A 423 13.29 12.73 -16.54
CA LEU A 423 14.73 12.83 -16.22
C LEU A 423 15.62 12.75 -17.47
N ALA A 424 15.24 11.99 -18.50
CA ALA A 424 15.95 11.97 -19.78
C ALA A 424 15.88 13.30 -20.52
N VAL A 425 14.72 13.98 -20.50
CA VAL A 425 14.58 15.35 -21.01
C VAL A 425 15.50 16.29 -20.23
N ARG A 426 15.52 16.23 -18.88
CA ARG A 426 16.40 17.11 -18.08
C ARG A 426 17.90 16.85 -18.27
N THR A 427 18.30 15.62 -18.57
CA THR A 427 19.72 15.21 -18.71
C THR A 427 20.21 15.06 -20.15
N GLY A 428 19.33 15.18 -21.15
CA GLY A 428 19.64 14.92 -22.56
C GLY A 428 19.81 13.43 -22.92
N ARG A 429 19.48 12.49 -22.02
CA ARG A 429 19.80 11.05 -22.16
C ARG A 429 18.64 10.19 -22.68
N MET A 430 17.96 10.65 -23.74
CA MET A 430 16.78 9.97 -24.32
C MET A 430 17.06 8.56 -24.86
N ARG A 431 18.29 8.28 -25.34
CA ARG A 431 18.65 7.00 -25.98
C ARG A 431 18.36 5.78 -25.10
N ASP A 432 18.66 5.85 -23.81
CA ASP A 432 18.49 4.71 -22.91
C ASP A 432 17.04 4.50 -22.46
N VAL A 433 16.24 5.57 -22.38
CA VAL A 433 14.78 5.44 -22.25
C VAL A 433 14.17 4.84 -23.49
N GLY A 434 14.64 5.22 -24.69
CA GLY A 434 14.22 4.60 -25.94
C GLY A 434 14.46 3.08 -25.95
N LYS A 435 15.65 2.63 -25.50
CA LYS A 435 15.94 1.20 -25.32
C LYS A 435 14.97 0.55 -24.32
N THR A 436 14.77 1.14 -23.14
CA THR A 436 13.86 0.61 -22.10
C THR A 436 12.42 0.51 -22.59
N ALA A 437 11.91 1.55 -23.26
CA ALA A 437 10.56 1.56 -23.82
C ALA A 437 10.41 0.52 -24.95
N LEU A 438 11.36 0.44 -25.88
CA LEU A 438 11.34 -0.56 -26.96
C LEU A 438 11.39 -1.98 -26.42
N THR A 439 12.25 -2.28 -25.45
CA THR A 439 12.29 -3.61 -24.82
C THR A 439 11.02 -3.88 -24.01
N ALA A 440 10.44 -2.90 -23.32
CA ALA A 440 9.16 -3.08 -22.62
C ALA A 440 8.02 -3.44 -23.57
N VAL A 441 7.90 -2.73 -24.70
CA VAL A 441 6.90 -3.04 -25.75
C VAL A 441 7.17 -4.42 -26.36
N ALA A 442 8.42 -4.73 -26.72
CA ALA A 442 8.78 -6.02 -27.30
C ALA A 442 8.49 -7.19 -26.34
N THR A 443 8.87 -7.09 -25.07
CA THR A 443 8.59 -8.14 -24.06
C THR A 443 7.10 -8.26 -23.78
N TRP A 444 6.37 -7.15 -23.69
CA TRP A 444 4.91 -7.18 -23.54
C TRP A 444 4.24 -7.84 -24.75
N LEU A 445 4.66 -7.51 -25.98
CA LEU A 445 4.18 -8.15 -27.21
C LEU A 445 4.47 -9.65 -27.23
N VAL A 446 5.72 -10.08 -26.94
CA VAL A 446 6.07 -11.52 -26.90
C VAL A 446 5.17 -12.32 -25.95
N VAL A 447 4.79 -11.73 -24.81
CA VAL A 447 3.88 -12.37 -23.85
C VAL A 447 2.43 -12.35 -24.31
N ASN A 448 1.95 -11.24 -24.89
CA ASN A 448 0.54 -11.05 -25.21
C ASN A 448 0.16 -11.64 -26.58
N LEU A 449 1.05 -11.59 -27.57
CA LEU A 449 0.78 -11.94 -28.96
C LEU A 449 0.19 -13.36 -29.15
N PRO A 450 0.66 -14.42 -28.47
CA PRO A 450 0.04 -15.75 -28.60
C PRO A 450 -1.43 -15.76 -28.16
N ILE A 451 -1.77 -15.02 -27.09
CA ILE A 451 -3.14 -14.93 -26.58
C ILE A 451 -3.98 -13.96 -27.44
N MET A 452 -3.39 -12.89 -27.96
CA MET A 452 -4.03 -11.96 -28.90
C MET A 452 -4.46 -12.66 -30.19
N VAL A 453 -3.60 -13.53 -30.76
CA VAL A 453 -3.86 -14.24 -32.01
C VAL A 453 -4.86 -15.38 -31.80
N LEU A 454 -4.69 -16.19 -30.74
CA LEU A 454 -5.54 -17.37 -30.51
C LEU A 454 -6.88 -17.02 -29.86
N PHE A 455 -6.92 -16.02 -28.97
CA PHE A 455 -8.08 -15.69 -28.13
C PHE A 455 -8.34 -14.17 -28.05
N PRO A 456 -8.50 -13.45 -29.18
CA PRO A 456 -8.55 -11.98 -29.22
C PRO A 456 -9.63 -11.37 -28.32
N ARG A 457 -10.84 -11.96 -28.30
CA ARG A 457 -11.95 -11.51 -27.43
C ARG A 457 -11.58 -11.63 -25.95
N GLY A 458 -11.04 -12.78 -25.53
CA GLY A 458 -10.62 -13.02 -24.16
C GLY A 458 -9.45 -12.12 -23.74
N TRP A 459 -8.47 -11.90 -24.60
CA TRP A 459 -7.39 -10.95 -24.35
C TRP A 459 -7.89 -9.51 -24.17
N SER A 460 -8.82 -9.07 -25.02
CA SER A 460 -9.36 -7.70 -25.00
C SER A 460 -10.22 -7.40 -23.76
N GLU A 461 -10.70 -8.43 -23.07
CA GLU A 461 -11.59 -8.30 -21.91
C GLU A 461 -11.00 -7.42 -20.81
N PHE A 462 -9.72 -7.62 -20.47
CA PHE A 462 -9.02 -6.79 -19.47
C PHE A 462 -9.15 -5.29 -19.78
N PHE A 463 -8.93 -4.89 -21.04
CA PHE A 463 -9.06 -3.50 -21.45
C PHE A 463 -10.52 -3.04 -21.46
N ARG A 464 -11.43 -3.87 -22.00
CA ARG A 464 -12.88 -3.60 -22.04
C ARG A 464 -13.45 -3.33 -20.63
N LEU A 465 -13.04 -4.12 -19.64
CA LEU A 465 -13.46 -3.96 -18.25
C LEU A 465 -12.92 -2.68 -17.63
N ASN A 466 -11.64 -2.34 -17.85
CA ASN A 466 -11.09 -1.07 -17.35
C ASN A 466 -11.82 0.15 -17.97
N THR A 467 -12.19 0.11 -19.25
CA THR A 467 -12.97 1.17 -19.89
C THR A 467 -14.39 1.28 -19.33
N ARG A 468 -15.09 0.14 -19.14
CA ARG A 468 -16.51 0.11 -18.76
C ARG A 468 -16.81 0.12 -17.26
N ARG A 469 -15.85 -0.19 -16.39
CA ARG A 469 -16.03 -0.15 -14.92
C ARG A 469 -16.34 1.29 -14.47
N GLY A 470 -17.30 1.44 -13.56
CA GLY A 470 -17.57 2.72 -12.88
C GLY A 470 -16.44 3.14 -11.94
N ASP A 471 -16.67 4.19 -11.17
CA ASP A 471 -15.85 4.50 -10.00
C ASP A 471 -15.98 3.43 -8.91
N ASP A 472 -14.87 3.17 -8.24
CA ASP A 472 -14.73 2.16 -7.21
C ASP A 472 -15.06 2.74 -5.83
N MET A 473 -15.48 1.89 -4.89
CA MET A 473 -15.97 2.33 -3.58
C MET A 473 -14.88 3.01 -2.74
N ASP A 474 -13.62 2.61 -2.95
CA ASP A 474 -12.41 3.15 -2.34
C ASP A 474 -11.87 4.40 -3.07
N SER A 475 -12.59 4.95 -4.05
CA SER A 475 -12.14 6.13 -4.83
C SER A 475 -12.65 7.46 -4.25
N ILE A 476 -11.93 8.55 -4.51
CA ILE A 476 -12.33 9.92 -4.15
C ILE A 476 -13.70 10.31 -4.73
N TYR A 477 -14.08 9.74 -5.88
CA TYR A 477 -15.40 9.96 -6.48
C TYR A 477 -16.51 9.39 -5.61
N ASN A 478 -16.35 8.16 -5.07
CA ASN A 478 -17.32 7.58 -4.16
C ASN A 478 -17.38 8.32 -2.82
N VAL A 479 -16.24 8.80 -2.31
CA VAL A 479 -16.19 9.71 -1.14
C VAL A 479 -17.09 10.94 -1.38
N VAL A 480 -16.91 11.63 -2.51
CA VAL A 480 -17.73 12.82 -2.83
C VAL A 480 -19.21 12.46 -2.96
N LYS A 481 -19.56 11.35 -3.63
CA LYS A 481 -20.96 10.87 -3.73
C LYS A 481 -21.57 10.64 -2.34
N SER A 482 -20.88 9.91 -1.47
CA SER A 482 -21.36 9.50 -0.14
C SER A 482 -21.62 10.68 0.80
N PHE A 483 -20.81 11.74 0.72
CA PHE A 483 -20.97 12.94 1.56
C PHE A 483 -21.88 14.03 0.97
N THR A 484 -22.05 14.11 -0.35
CA THR A 484 -22.79 15.21 -1.00
C THR A 484 -24.12 14.82 -1.64
N GLY A 485 -24.38 13.52 -1.82
CA GLY A 485 -25.52 13.03 -2.62
C GLY A 485 -25.36 13.27 -4.12
N TRP A 486 -24.18 13.70 -4.59
CA TRP A 486 -23.86 13.80 -6.01
C TRP A 486 -24.03 12.43 -6.69
N ARG A 487 -24.62 12.41 -7.89
CA ARG A 487 -24.96 11.15 -8.60
C ARG A 487 -23.81 10.60 -9.47
N GLY A 488 -22.65 11.25 -9.46
CA GLY A 488 -21.55 10.98 -10.41
C GLY A 488 -21.63 11.85 -11.67
N PHE A 489 -20.62 11.73 -12.54
CA PHE A 489 -20.58 12.47 -13.81
C PHE A 489 -21.58 11.93 -14.85
N ASP A 490 -21.81 10.62 -14.85
CA ASP A 490 -22.62 9.92 -15.84
C ASP A 490 -23.84 9.25 -15.13
N PRO A 491 -24.91 10.00 -14.79
CA PRO A 491 -26.06 9.46 -14.09
C PRO A 491 -26.98 8.66 -15.03
N GLY A 492 -27.47 7.51 -14.57
CA GLY A 492 -28.47 6.72 -15.30
C GLY A 492 -27.92 5.74 -16.35
N LEU A 493 -26.60 5.50 -16.36
CA LEU A 493 -25.95 4.51 -17.23
C LEU A 493 -26.61 3.13 -17.20
N GLY A 494 -26.74 2.52 -18.37
CA GLY A 494 -27.13 1.14 -18.55
C GLY A 494 -26.06 0.14 -18.08
N PHE A 495 -26.45 -1.14 -17.97
CA PHE A 495 -25.53 -2.19 -17.51
C PHE A 495 -24.36 -2.37 -18.50
N TRP A 496 -23.13 -2.27 -17.98
CA TRP A 496 -21.87 -2.25 -18.75
C TRP A 496 -21.74 -1.11 -19.79
N GLU A 497 -22.49 -0.02 -19.64
CA GLU A 497 -22.30 1.20 -20.45
C GLU A 497 -21.01 1.93 -20.02
N PRO A 498 -20.14 2.37 -20.95
CA PRO A 498 -18.91 3.08 -20.58
C PRO A 498 -19.20 4.46 -19.95
N PRO A 499 -18.68 4.78 -18.75
CA PRO A 499 -18.83 6.11 -18.16
C PRO A 499 -17.86 7.10 -18.83
N THR A 500 -18.28 7.66 -19.97
CA THR A 500 -17.40 8.44 -20.87
C THR A 500 -16.91 9.74 -20.23
N THR A 501 -17.76 10.42 -19.44
CA THR A 501 -17.38 11.67 -18.77
C THR A 501 -16.39 11.39 -17.65
N LEU A 502 -16.65 10.42 -16.77
CA LEU A 502 -15.72 9.99 -15.72
C LEU A 502 -14.36 9.53 -16.30
N ASN A 503 -14.38 8.75 -17.39
CA ASN A 503 -13.16 8.33 -18.09
C ASN A 503 -12.35 9.53 -18.59
N THR A 504 -13.03 10.52 -19.18
CA THR A 504 -12.39 11.74 -19.70
C THR A 504 -11.83 12.60 -18.56
N VAL A 505 -12.60 12.82 -17.49
CA VAL A 505 -12.17 13.59 -16.31
C VAL A 505 -10.96 12.95 -15.63
N THR A 506 -10.99 11.64 -15.36
CA THR A 506 -9.88 10.94 -14.71
C THR A 506 -8.60 11.01 -15.55
N ALA A 507 -8.70 10.85 -16.88
CA ALA A 507 -7.57 11.00 -17.79
C ALA A 507 -7.00 12.44 -17.82
N ILE A 508 -7.86 13.46 -17.86
CA ILE A 508 -7.43 14.87 -17.85
C ILE A 508 -6.75 15.23 -16.52
N LEU A 509 -7.32 14.81 -15.38
CA LEU A 509 -6.73 15.04 -14.06
C LEU A 509 -5.35 14.36 -13.93
N PHE A 510 -5.23 13.10 -14.35
CA PHE A 510 -3.95 12.41 -14.35
C PHE A 510 -2.92 13.08 -15.26
N ALA A 511 -3.31 13.49 -16.47
CA ALA A 511 -2.46 14.24 -17.39
C ALA A 511 -2.00 15.59 -16.80
N ALA A 512 -2.90 16.34 -16.16
CA ALA A 512 -2.57 17.58 -15.46
C ALA A 512 -1.58 17.35 -14.31
N CYS A 513 -1.73 16.28 -13.53
CA CYS A 513 -0.75 15.88 -12.53
C CYS A 513 0.61 15.52 -13.15
N CYS A 514 0.63 14.82 -14.28
CA CYS A 514 1.88 14.49 -14.99
C CYS A 514 2.58 15.76 -15.52
N ILE A 515 1.82 16.74 -16.02
CA ILE A 515 2.34 18.05 -16.43
C ILE A 515 2.91 18.81 -15.21
N ALA A 516 2.23 18.80 -14.07
CA ALA A 516 2.71 19.41 -12.84
C ALA A 516 4.00 18.74 -12.31
N ILE A 517 4.08 17.40 -12.35
CA ILE A 517 5.30 16.65 -12.00
C ILE A 517 6.42 16.94 -13.00
N GLY A 518 6.10 17.10 -14.29
CA GLY A 518 7.05 17.53 -15.32
C GLY A 518 7.60 18.93 -15.06
N TYR A 519 6.74 19.90 -14.75
CA TYR A 519 7.12 21.25 -14.35
C TYR A 519 8.04 21.22 -13.12
N ILE A 520 7.67 20.50 -12.06
CA ILE A 520 8.51 20.30 -10.87
C ILE A 520 9.87 19.68 -11.24
N THR A 521 9.87 18.69 -12.14
CA THR A 521 11.09 18.00 -12.55
C THR A 521 12.06 18.92 -13.29
N LEU A 522 11.55 19.86 -14.08
CA LEU A 522 12.37 20.79 -14.86
C LEU A 522 12.82 22.01 -14.03
N THR A 523 11.97 22.54 -13.15
CA THR A 523 12.28 23.74 -12.34
C THR A 523 13.05 23.46 -11.05
N ALA A 524 13.05 22.23 -10.52
CA ALA A 524 13.71 21.92 -9.25
C ALA A 524 15.21 22.29 -9.23
N PRO A 525 15.74 22.88 -8.13
CA PRO A 525 17.12 23.38 -8.07
C PRO A 525 18.18 22.33 -8.39
N GLN A 526 17.95 21.10 -7.91
CA GLN A 526 18.68 19.89 -8.25
C GLN A 526 17.71 18.89 -8.88
N ARG A 527 18.21 17.91 -9.64
CA ARG A 527 17.36 16.84 -10.18
C ARG A 527 16.59 16.14 -9.05
N PRO A 528 15.27 15.93 -9.19
CA PRO A 528 14.57 14.96 -8.36
C PRO A 528 15.18 13.57 -8.50
N ARG A 529 15.12 12.75 -7.45
CA ARG A 529 15.51 11.34 -7.54
C ARG A 529 14.43 10.53 -8.28
N LEU A 530 14.83 9.50 -9.03
CA LEU A 530 13.91 8.65 -9.78
C LEU A 530 12.80 8.08 -8.88
N ALA A 531 13.15 7.60 -7.69
CA ALA A 531 12.16 7.12 -6.71
C ALA A 531 11.14 8.19 -6.27
N GLN A 532 11.55 9.46 -6.13
CA GLN A 532 10.64 10.55 -5.77
C GLN A 532 9.61 10.80 -6.87
N LEU A 533 10.05 10.83 -8.13
CA LEU A 533 9.14 11.03 -9.26
C LEU A 533 8.26 9.80 -9.52
N ALA A 534 8.80 8.59 -9.37
CA ALA A 534 8.02 7.35 -9.47
C ALA A 534 6.91 7.30 -8.41
N PHE A 535 7.22 7.66 -7.16
CA PHE A 535 6.21 7.79 -6.10
C PHE A 535 5.14 8.83 -6.46
N LEU A 536 5.53 10.03 -6.89
CA LEU A 536 4.59 11.10 -7.25
C LEU A 536 3.67 10.71 -8.42
N VAL A 537 4.19 10.07 -9.46
CA VAL A 537 3.40 9.63 -10.62
C VAL A 537 2.40 8.53 -10.24
N VAL A 538 2.83 7.52 -9.47
CA VAL A 538 1.94 6.42 -9.06
C VAL A 538 0.90 6.92 -8.03
N ALA A 539 1.28 7.79 -7.09
CA ALA A 539 0.34 8.40 -6.15
C ALA A 539 -0.67 9.31 -6.87
N ALA A 540 -0.24 10.13 -7.83
CA ALA A 540 -1.13 10.95 -8.64
C ALA A 540 -2.09 10.09 -9.47
N PHE A 541 -1.62 8.97 -10.04
CA PHE A 541 -2.48 8.01 -10.73
C PHE A 541 -3.56 7.49 -9.79
N LEU A 542 -3.19 6.99 -8.60
CA LEU A 542 -4.15 6.44 -7.65
C LEU A 542 -5.17 7.47 -7.16
N LEU A 543 -4.72 8.69 -6.80
CA LEU A 543 -5.59 9.78 -6.34
C LEU A 543 -6.56 10.31 -7.41
N THR A 544 -6.25 10.16 -8.71
CA THR A 544 -7.09 10.68 -9.81
C THR A 544 -7.87 9.60 -10.56
N ASN A 545 -7.45 8.34 -10.49
CA ASN A 545 -8.10 7.22 -11.17
C ASN A 545 -9.45 6.89 -10.52
N LYS A 546 -10.41 6.46 -11.35
CA LYS A 546 -11.71 5.97 -10.87
C LYS A 546 -11.62 4.65 -10.09
N VAL A 547 -10.53 3.89 -10.21
CA VAL A 547 -10.31 2.62 -9.49
C VAL A 547 -9.10 2.68 -8.57
N TRP A 548 -9.32 2.55 -7.26
CA TRP A 548 -8.27 2.32 -6.26
C TRP A 548 -8.66 1.11 -5.40
N SER A 549 -8.34 -0.11 -5.86
CA SER A 549 -8.57 -1.30 -5.02
C SER A 549 -7.56 -1.32 -3.85
N PRO A 550 -7.90 -1.73 -2.62
CA PRO A 550 -7.06 -1.53 -1.42
C PRO A 550 -5.60 -2.00 -1.54
N GLN A 551 -5.35 -3.09 -2.27
CA GLN A 551 -4.02 -3.63 -2.52
C GLN A 551 -3.15 -2.77 -3.46
N PHE A 552 -3.70 -1.78 -4.15
CA PHE A 552 -2.90 -0.85 -4.96
C PHE A 552 -1.98 0.00 -4.09
N SER A 553 -2.30 0.17 -2.80
CA SER A 553 -1.42 0.80 -1.82
C SER A 553 -0.08 0.05 -1.65
N LEU A 554 -0.01 -1.26 -1.95
CA LEU A 554 1.25 -2.01 -1.99
C LEU A 554 2.24 -1.47 -3.04
N TRP A 555 1.74 -0.89 -4.14
CA TRP A 555 2.58 -0.29 -5.18
C TRP A 555 3.34 0.94 -4.64
N LEU A 556 2.71 1.69 -3.73
CA LEU A 556 3.28 2.86 -3.10
C LEU A 556 4.32 2.52 -2.03
N VAL A 557 4.19 1.41 -1.30
CA VAL A 557 5.07 1.05 -0.18
C VAL A 557 6.58 1.11 -0.52
N PRO A 558 7.12 0.40 -1.53
CA PRO A 558 8.54 0.45 -1.85
C PRO A 558 8.96 1.82 -2.44
N LEU A 559 8.07 2.47 -3.19
CA LEU A 559 8.33 3.80 -3.78
C LEU A 559 8.44 4.88 -2.70
N ALA A 560 7.52 4.90 -1.73
CA ALA A 560 7.48 5.84 -0.62
C ALA A 560 8.71 5.72 0.29
N VAL A 561 9.13 4.48 0.59
CA VAL A 561 10.34 4.18 1.36
C VAL A 561 11.61 4.72 0.68
N LEU A 562 11.72 4.59 -0.64
CA LEU A 562 12.85 5.11 -1.41
C LEU A 562 12.74 6.63 -1.63
N ALA A 563 11.54 7.18 -1.78
CA ALA A 563 11.29 8.60 -2.02
C ALA A 563 11.53 9.45 -0.76
N LEU A 564 10.90 9.08 0.35
CA LEU A 564 10.82 9.86 1.60
C LEU A 564 11.15 8.96 2.80
N PRO A 565 12.44 8.73 3.14
CA PRO A 565 12.87 7.78 4.18
C PRO A 565 12.63 8.25 5.63
N HIS A 566 11.41 8.69 5.93
CA HIS A 566 10.95 9.15 7.25
C HIS A 566 10.10 8.07 7.91
N ARG A 567 10.77 7.16 8.64
CA ARG A 567 10.19 5.92 9.21
C ARG A 567 8.83 6.11 9.88
N ARG A 568 8.70 7.13 10.76
CA ARG A 568 7.46 7.41 11.51
C ARG A 568 6.31 7.90 10.63
N ILE A 569 6.61 8.78 9.67
CA ILE A 569 5.59 9.35 8.76
C ILE A 569 5.08 8.25 7.82
N LEU A 570 5.97 7.40 7.32
CA LEU A 570 5.61 6.25 6.49
C LEU A 570 4.79 5.21 7.27
N LEU A 571 5.19 4.84 8.49
CA LEU A 571 4.40 3.93 9.33
C LEU A 571 3.03 4.51 9.67
N ALA A 572 2.93 5.82 9.95
CA ALA A 572 1.64 6.46 10.20
C ALA A 572 0.70 6.36 8.99
N TRP A 573 1.17 6.70 7.79
CA TRP A 573 0.38 6.51 6.56
C TRP A 573 0.02 5.03 6.33
N MET A 574 0.99 4.11 6.44
CA MET A 574 0.74 2.68 6.23
C MET A 574 -0.28 2.10 7.21
N THR A 575 -0.31 2.60 8.45
CA THR A 575 -1.33 2.22 9.44
C THR A 575 -2.69 2.81 9.09
N ILE A 576 -2.78 4.09 8.68
CA ILE A 576 -4.04 4.71 8.24
C ILE A 576 -4.63 3.93 7.05
N ASP A 577 -3.81 3.62 6.04
CA ASP A 577 -4.18 2.88 4.83
C ASP A 577 -4.64 1.46 5.16
N ALA A 578 -3.88 0.74 5.99
CA ALA A 578 -4.25 -0.60 6.47
C ALA A 578 -5.57 -0.62 7.25
N LEU A 579 -5.85 0.42 8.06
CA LEU A 579 -7.07 0.51 8.86
C LEU A 579 -8.33 0.76 8.03
N VAL A 580 -8.24 1.24 6.78
CA VAL A 580 -9.39 1.35 5.85
C VAL A 580 -10.06 -0.02 5.63
N TRP A 581 -9.31 -1.12 5.75
CA TRP A 581 -9.83 -2.47 5.58
C TRP A 581 -10.99 -2.81 6.54
N VAL A 582 -10.91 -2.37 7.80
CA VAL A 582 -11.92 -2.70 8.83
C VAL A 582 -13.30 -2.13 8.47
N PRO A 583 -13.50 -0.81 8.27
CA PRO A 583 -14.80 -0.28 7.89
C PRO A 583 -15.21 -0.68 6.47
N ARG A 584 -14.27 -0.93 5.53
CA ARG A 584 -14.60 -1.48 4.20
C ARG A 584 -15.34 -2.81 4.32
N MET A 585 -14.80 -3.73 5.12
CA MET A 585 -15.43 -5.03 5.36
C MET A 585 -16.76 -4.90 6.11
N LEU A 586 -16.82 -4.08 7.18
CA LEU A 586 -18.06 -3.86 7.92
C LEU A 586 -19.16 -3.18 7.08
N TYR A 587 -18.79 -2.34 6.12
CA TYR A 587 -19.71 -1.77 5.12
C TYR A 587 -20.25 -2.86 4.18
N LEU A 588 -19.38 -3.71 3.62
CA LEU A 588 -19.78 -4.85 2.77
C LEU A 588 -20.64 -5.89 3.51
N TYR A 589 -20.46 -6.03 4.83
CA TYR A 589 -21.33 -6.84 5.67
C TYR A 589 -22.77 -6.29 5.73
N GLY A 590 -22.90 -4.95 5.75
CA GLY A 590 -24.16 -4.22 5.61
C GLY A 590 -24.88 -3.93 6.94
N GLU A 591 -25.52 -2.76 7.03
CA GLU A 591 -26.19 -2.28 8.25
C GLU A 591 -27.25 -3.24 8.80
N SER A 592 -28.00 -3.93 7.93
CA SER A 592 -28.99 -4.95 8.33
C SER A 592 -28.38 -6.11 9.14
N ASN A 593 -27.08 -6.36 8.98
CA ASN A 593 -26.33 -7.40 9.66
C ASN A 593 -25.50 -6.84 10.84
N LYS A 594 -25.76 -5.61 11.29
CA LYS A 594 -24.93 -4.85 12.25
C LYS A 594 -23.56 -4.40 11.69
N GLY A 595 -23.46 -4.26 10.37
CA GLY A 595 -22.33 -3.59 9.71
C GLY A 595 -22.31 -2.08 9.92
N LEU A 596 -21.34 -1.40 9.30
CA LEU A 596 -21.21 0.06 9.37
C LEU A 596 -21.89 0.76 8.17
N PRO A 597 -22.47 1.97 8.37
CA PRO A 597 -22.89 2.84 7.28
C PRO A 597 -21.72 3.25 6.38
N GLU A 598 -22.02 3.55 5.11
CA GLU A 598 -21.02 3.91 4.09
C GLU A 598 -20.09 5.05 4.54
N GLN A 599 -20.63 6.07 5.22
CA GLN A 599 -19.89 7.28 5.61
C GLN A 599 -18.70 6.97 6.53
N PHE A 600 -18.74 5.91 7.34
CA PHE A 600 -17.59 5.51 8.16
C PHE A 600 -16.44 5.00 7.30
N PHE A 601 -16.76 4.18 6.29
CA PHE A 601 -15.80 3.69 5.33
C PHE A 601 -15.22 4.84 4.47
N THR A 602 -16.07 5.66 3.85
CA THR A 602 -15.61 6.78 3.02
C THR A 602 -14.88 7.87 3.80
N THR A 603 -15.14 8.04 5.11
CA THR A 603 -14.29 8.85 6.00
C THR A 603 -12.86 8.30 6.06
N THR A 604 -12.67 6.99 6.24
CA THR A 604 -11.32 6.40 6.30
C THR A 604 -10.60 6.44 4.96
N VAL A 605 -11.32 6.30 3.84
CA VAL A 605 -10.80 6.52 2.49
C VAL A 605 -10.30 7.97 2.33
N LEU A 606 -11.08 8.96 2.77
CA LEU A 606 -10.65 10.36 2.76
C LEU A 606 -9.41 10.62 3.61
N LEU A 607 -9.31 9.99 4.80
CA LEU A 607 -8.12 10.10 5.66
C LEU A 607 -6.87 9.47 5.03
N ARG A 608 -7.01 8.34 4.33
CA ARG A 608 -5.95 7.73 3.51
C ARG A 608 -5.49 8.69 2.42
N ASP A 609 -6.42 9.28 1.67
CA ASP A 609 -6.10 10.16 0.55
C ASP A 609 -5.39 11.44 1.01
N ILE A 610 -5.85 12.04 2.12
CA ILE A 610 -5.18 13.16 2.79
C ILE A 610 -3.75 12.78 3.21
N ALA A 611 -3.55 11.58 3.77
CA ALA A 611 -2.23 11.10 4.16
C ALA A 611 -1.29 10.92 2.94
N VAL A 612 -1.79 10.37 1.83
CA VAL A 612 -1.00 10.24 0.57
C VAL A 612 -0.68 11.61 -0.03
N ILE A 613 -1.62 12.55 -0.03
CA ILE A 613 -1.39 13.95 -0.46
C ILE A 613 -0.31 14.61 0.41
N ALA A 614 -0.33 14.39 1.74
CA ALA A 614 0.70 14.89 2.64
C ALA A 614 2.09 14.27 2.34
N LEU A 615 2.18 12.98 2.02
CA LEU A 615 3.43 12.37 1.54
C LEU A 615 3.92 13.01 0.24
N CYS A 616 3.02 13.25 -0.72
CA CYS A 616 3.35 13.94 -1.97
C CYS A 616 3.90 15.35 -1.72
N ALA A 617 3.25 16.13 -0.84
CA ALA A 617 3.70 17.46 -0.46
C ALA A 617 5.09 17.44 0.23
N LEU A 618 5.37 16.45 1.08
CA LEU A 618 6.68 16.26 1.70
C LEU A 618 7.77 15.89 0.69
N VAL A 619 7.47 15.03 -0.30
CA VAL A 619 8.39 14.71 -1.40
C VAL A 619 8.67 15.93 -2.26
N ILE A 620 7.64 16.69 -2.67
CA ILE A 620 7.80 17.93 -3.44
C ILE A 620 8.62 18.96 -2.66
N ARG A 621 8.41 19.07 -1.34
CA ARG A 621 9.22 19.91 -0.45
C ARG A 621 10.69 19.49 -0.44
N GLN A 622 11.02 18.20 -0.41
CA GLN A 622 12.41 17.73 -0.53
C GLN A 622 13.02 17.98 -1.91
N ILE A 623 12.23 17.91 -2.98
CA ILE A 623 12.68 18.22 -4.35
C ILE A 623 13.12 19.68 -4.47
N TYR A 624 12.33 20.62 -3.91
CA TYR A 624 12.67 22.05 -3.92
C TYR A 624 13.68 22.46 -2.82
N ARG A 625 13.86 21.63 -1.79
CA ARG A 625 14.82 21.82 -0.68
C ARG A 625 15.71 20.58 -0.52
N PRO A 626 16.67 20.36 -1.45
CA PRO A 626 17.50 19.15 -1.46
C PRO A 626 18.37 18.99 -0.20
N GLU A 627 18.59 20.06 0.57
CA GLU A 627 19.22 20.03 1.89
C GLU A 627 18.42 19.23 2.95
N LEU A 628 17.11 19.06 2.74
CA LEU A 628 16.22 18.23 3.56
C LEU A 628 16.13 16.78 3.07
N ASP A 629 16.79 16.43 1.96
CA ASP A 629 16.79 15.09 1.42
C ASP A 629 17.78 14.19 2.18
N LEU A 630 17.24 13.43 3.13
CA LEU A 630 17.98 12.49 3.96
C LEU A 630 18.77 11.44 3.16
N VAL A 631 18.49 11.20 1.87
CA VAL A 631 19.26 10.26 1.03
C VAL A 631 20.55 10.89 0.55
N ARG A 632 20.50 12.16 0.12
CA ARG A 632 21.61 12.89 -0.56
C ARG A 632 22.85 13.10 0.30
N TRP A 633 22.72 12.97 1.63
CA TRP A 633 23.82 13.02 2.60
C TRP A 633 24.73 14.24 2.43
N HIS A 634 24.12 15.43 2.52
CA HIS A 634 24.78 16.72 2.31
C HIS A 634 25.52 16.82 0.95
N GLY A 635 24.97 16.20 -0.09
CA GLY A 635 25.49 16.26 -1.47
C GLY A 635 26.52 15.18 -1.83
N ARG A 636 26.93 14.30 -0.91
CA ARG A 636 27.86 13.18 -1.20
C ARG A 636 27.26 12.16 -2.18
N ILE A 637 25.93 12.03 -2.19
CA ILE A 637 25.15 11.10 -3.00
C ILE A 637 24.18 11.92 -3.87
N ASP A 638 24.11 11.63 -5.17
CA ASP A 638 23.11 12.25 -6.06
C ASP A 638 21.81 11.43 -6.07
N ASP A 639 21.77 10.29 -6.78
CA ASP A 639 20.59 9.42 -6.81
C ASP A 639 20.94 7.92 -6.86
N PRO A 640 20.81 7.18 -5.74
CA PRO A 640 21.01 5.72 -5.72
C PRO A 640 20.10 4.95 -6.69
N THR A 641 18.96 5.53 -7.06
CA THR A 641 18.00 4.93 -8.01
C THR A 641 18.18 5.44 -9.45
N GLY A 642 18.93 6.52 -9.65
CA GLY A 642 18.98 7.26 -10.92
C GLY A 642 19.73 6.54 -12.04
N GLY A 643 20.63 5.62 -11.71
CA GLY A 643 21.30 4.73 -12.67
C GLY A 643 22.18 5.47 -13.67
N ILE A 644 21.62 5.77 -14.85
CA ILE A 644 22.25 6.56 -15.91
C ILE A 644 22.14 8.07 -15.64
N TYR A 645 21.20 8.51 -14.81
CA TYR A 645 21.05 9.92 -14.39
C TYR A 645 21.85 10.29 -13.14
N ASP A 646 22.30 9.31 -12.36
CA ASP A 646 23.12 9.54 -11.17
C ASP A 646 24.41 10.28 -11.55
N ARG A 647 24.61 11.46 -10.96
CA ARG A 647 25.73 12.39 -11.22
C ARG A 647 25.87 12.85 -12.68
N ALA A 648 24.81 12.77 -13.49
CA ALA A 648 24.80 13.39 -14.82
C ALA A 648 24.95 14.93 -14.73
N PRO A 649 25.34 15.62 -15.81
CA PRO A 649 25.06 17.05 -15.95
C PRO A 649 23.57 17.29 -16.29
N ASP A 650 23.05 18.45 -15.93
CA ASP A 650 21.78 18.92 -16.49
C ASP A 650 22.04 19.48 -17.89
N SER A 651 21.30 18.97 -18.88
CA SER A 651 21.48 19.27 -20.31
C SER A 651 20.13 19.22 -21.03
N PRO A 652 19.16 20.08 -20.64
CA PRO A 652 17.84 20.11 -21.28
C PRO A 652 17.93 20.53 -22.76
N PRO A 653 16.96 20.14 -23.60
CA PRO A 653 16.95 20.52 -25.01
C PRO A 653 16.94 22.04 -25.22
N LYS A 654 17.58 22.51 -26.30
CA LYS A 654 17.65 23.95 -26.62
C LYS A 654 16.28 24.61 -26.78
N TRP A 655 15.28 23.86 -27.27
CA TRP A 655 13.89 24.32 -27.42
C TRP A 655 13.16 24.54 -26.10
N LEU A 656 13.67 24.04 -24.96
CA LEU A 656 13.02 24.19 -23.67
C LEU A 656 13.17 25.64 -23.16
N PRO A 657 12.06 26.38 -22.91
CA PRO A 657 12.11 27.77 -22.46
C PRO A 657 12.93 27.99 -21.19
N ASP A 658 13.64 29.11 -21.08
CA ASP A 658 14.44 29.44 -19.89
C ASP A 658 13.61 29.49 -18.60
N ARG A 659 12.33 29.87 -18.68
CA ARG A 659 11.38 29.83 -17.56
C ARG A 659 11.11 28.42 -17.00
N LEU A 660 11.51 27.36 -17.71
CA LEU A 660 11.43 25.97 -17.24
C LEU A 660 12.81 25.40 -16.85
N ARG A 661 13.91 26.17 -16.96
CA ARG A 661 15.26 25.72 -16.55
C ARG A 661 15.49 25.97 -15.06
N PRO A 662 16.37 25.21 -14.37
CA PRO A 662 16.70 25.42 -12.96
C PRO A 662 17.25 26.83 -12.69
N THR A 663 16.96 27.40 -11.52
CA THR A 663 17.36 28.78 -11.16
C THR A 663 18.87 29.02 -11.27
N ALA A 664 19.70 28.05 -10.87
CA ALA A 664 21.16 28.14 -10.99
C ALA A 664 21.65 28.22 -12.45
N SER A 665 20.93 27.56 -13.37
CA SER A 665 21.21 27.62 -14.81
C SER A 665 20.86 29.00 -15.39
N ARG A 666 19.76 29.62 -14.93
CA ARG A 666 19.37 30.98 -15.35
C ARG A 666 20.40 32.02 -14.92
N VAL A 667 20.81 32.01 -13.65
CA VAL A 667 21.83 32.95 -13.15
C VAL A 667 23.17 32.79 -13.88
N ARG A 668 23.53 31.58 -14.32
CA ARG A 668 24.73 31.36 -15.16
C ARG A 668 24.53 31.89 -16.58
N ALA A 669 23.36 31.68 -17.20
CA ALA A 669 23.06 32.15 -18.54
C ALA A 669 22.96 33.69 -18.61
N GLU A 670 22.31 34.33 -17.62
CA GLU A 670 22.23 35.79 -17.48
C GLU A 670 23.63 36.41 -17.34
N ARG A 671 24.50 35.82 -16.51
CA ARG A 671 25.91 36.26 -16.37
C ARG A 671 26.72 36.08 -17.65
N ALA A 672 26.53 34.97 -18.37
CA ALA A 672 27.21 34.74 -19.65
C ALA A 672 26.73 35.72 -20.74
N SER A 673 25.43 36.01 -20.78
CA SER A 673 24.84 37.02 -21.69
C SER A 673 25.36 38.42 -21.36
N ALA A 674 25.35 38.81 -20.08
CA ALA A 674 25.90 40.11 -19.65
C ALA A 674 27.41 40.25 -19.95
N ALA A 675 28.19 39.18 -19.79
CA ALA A 675 29.60 39.16 -20.17
C ALA A 675 29.79 39.30 -21.69
N GLY A 676 29.02 38.57 -22.50
CA GLY A 676 29.08 38.68 -23.97
C GLY A 676 28.67 40.05 -24.51
N ILE A 677 27.72 40.72 -23.86
CA ILE A 677 27.34 42.11 -24.17
C ILE A 677 28.48 43.08 -23.81
N SER A 678 29.16 42.87 -22.66
CA SER A 678 30.26 43.75 -22.24
C SER A 678 31.48 43.68 -23.15
N ASP A 679 31.75 42.51 -23.75
CA ASP A 679 32.90 42.31 -24.66
C ASP A 679 32.67 42.97 -26.03
N GLN A 680 31.41 43.05 -26.49
CA GLN A 680 31.06 43.79 -27.71
C GLN A 680 31.11 45.32 -27.57
N THR A 681 31.12 45.85 -26.35
CA THR A 681 31.22 47.30 -26.09
C THR A 681 32.65 47.84 -25.93
N ARG A 682 33.68 47.01 -26.16
CA ARG A 682 35.07 47.43 -26.05
C ARG A 682 35.61 47.83 -27.44
N PRO A 683 35.84 49.12 -27.74
CA PRO A 683 36.40 49.50 -29.03
C PRO A 683 37.80 48.91 -29.19
N GLN A 684 38.02 48.18 -30.29
CA GLN A 684 39.34 47.67 -30.66
C GLN A 684 40.25 48.87 -30.94
N ARG A 685 41.17 49.17 -30.01
CA ARG A 685 42.32 50.03 -30.31
C ARG A 685 43.27 49.23 -31.20
N THR A 686 43.17 49.46 -32.50
CA THR A 686 44.27 49.24 -33.44
C THR A 686 45.44 50.12 -33.02
N VAL A 687 46.60 49.51 -32.77
CA VAL A 687 47.88 50.20 -32.62
C VAL A 687 48.85 49.50 -33.56
N ASP A 688 49.01 50.08 -34.75
CA ASP A 688 50.10 49.75 -35.65
C ASP A 688 51.41 50.41 -35.18
N ASP A 689 52.52 49.75 -35.51
CA ASP A 689 53.90 50.22 -35.68
C ASP A 689 54.37 51.57 -35.08
N ARG A 690 55.55 51.56 -34.44
CA ARG A 690 56.83 51.84 -35.14
C ARG A 690 58.08 51.71 -34.25
N LEU A 691 59.22 51.55 -34.93
CA LEU A 691 60.58 51.56 -34.38
C LEU A 691 60.93 52.88 -33.68
N ALA A 692 61.63 52.78 -32.54
CA ALA A 692 62.84 53.54 -32.18
C ALA A 692 63.40 53.01 -30.84
#